data_AF-A0Z7T5-F1
#
_entry.id   AF-A0Z7T5-F1
#
_cell.length_a   1.000
_cell.length_b   1.000
_cell.length_c   1.000
_cell.angle_alpha   90.00
_cell.angle_beta   90.00
_cell.angle_gamma   90.00
#
_symmetry.space_group_name_H-M   'P 1'
#
loop_
_entity.id
_entity.type
_entity.pdbx_description
1 polymer ?
#
loop_
_entity_poly.entity_id
_entity_poly.type
_entity_poly.pdbx_seq_one_letter_code
_entity_poly.pdbx_strand_id
1 'polypeptide(L)'
;MLFASSLRPPSSGLTTPPLEDQNRQLSIQAILILTLVILGFNTNVLAQESISLGDFQSTLRTSLIGSTEGRAFTPNSNLRNLVRGSVMQFVPPGGANVDFEVDRVQLTTSGNLGVVSKVAPGKWMRILIHEDGSFFGTIVVGGVTYLVEAASGQSIFYSTADGTVAESPFANDIVEGTLTSESIAGDVSSTVSANPHVITVGILYDSALALADPNQLLYWIDSLIFSANQTYQASGANVEFSAVAISEYEPGSALEISEKLRFITCGTSSCDPSTVLENGTVSSWRDQVKADLVVQLTRTGTGGTCGVGWVPQSLTSDSVKVLGYSVSAYQNGNGQNCPSAVVAHEMGHNLGLVHDRTTQAGGGAPLYSYGYGFRLSEGYGTTMSYPEKGFSGYIPYLSNPNIVIDGLPLGEPEGSPLSANSALAATRTIPYFEANYENRDVQLIPPAPVLENVTSSSTAATVFFQSKRNIGQPTPTFFTANCGGTLISGSSSPITLTGLSPVSSYSCSVRASNQYGVSPVSNSITVAALSESEVQITEVYIGLQGRAPDPGGLAYWVNQLDAAIAAGQTRSSALKKLTNDITLSAEWDAGIGANDGLTQSGAEAIVRAMYLNLFDRPATASDVAYWSADLTTGRVTESEMVVLLILGAQSKGNADSQVLEFKRQAASYYSSNITSASFSRESATEAVADVTNEQSLLASQNATDALLASSGRSASDISDSQRIPTLPAGALLMLAGLMLLLAWRFSSSRALRSSGRA
;
A
#
# COMPACT_ATOMS: atom_id res chain seq x y z
N MET A 1 -62.96 17.58 1.08
CA MET A 1 -64.08 17.05 0.25
C MET A 1 -63.63 15.69 -0.27
N LEU A 2 -64.06 14.62 0.42
CA LEU A 2 -64.91 13.51 -0.09
C LEU A 2 -64.18 12.64 -1.14
N PHE A 3 -63.81 11.37 -0.95
CA PHE A 3 -64.38 10.28 -0.13
C PHE A 3 -63.29 9.35 0.43
N ALA A 4 -63.58 8.75 1.59
CA ALA A 4 -62.86 7.65 2.19
C ALA A 4 -63.49 6.30 1.81
N SER A 5 -62.69 5.23 1.77
CA SER A 5 -63.13 3.92 2.25
C SER A 5 -61.93 3.00 2.54
N SER A 6 -61.93 2.52 3.78
CA SER A 6 -61.09 1.48 4.40
C SER A 6 -61.03 0.16 3.63
N LEU A 7 -59.95 -0.61 3.81
CA LEU A 7 -59.98 -1.96 4.43
C LEU A 7 -58.56 -2.55 4.51
N ARG A 8 -58.25 -3.12 5.68
CA ARG A 8 -57.12 -4.02 6.00
C ARG A 8 -57.66 -5.46 6.08
N PRO A 9 -56.81 -6.50 6.15
CA PRO A 9 -56.31 -7.38 5.08
C PRO A 9 -57.08 -8.73 4.98
N PRO A 10 -56.61 -9.68 4.13
CA PRO A 10 -56.49 -11.04 4.64
C PRO A 10 -55.09 -11.63 4.46
N SER A 11 -54.81 -12.57 5.35
CA SER A 11 -53.62 -13.39 5.49
C SER A 11 -53.44 -14.44 4.39
N SER A 12 -52.19 -14.92 4.30
CA SER A 12 -51.72 -16.24 3.84
C SER A 12 -51.86 -16.60 2.35
N GLY A 13 -50.71 -16.80 1.70
CA GLY A 13 -50.63 -17.53 0.43
C GLY A 13 -49.31 -17.34 -0.32
N LEU A 14 -48.26 -18.06 0.08
CA LEU A 14 -47.08 -18.32 -0.75
C LEU A 14 -47.52 -18.89 -2.10
N THR A 15 -47.35 -18.14 -3.19
CA THR A 15 -47.25 -18.70 -4.54
C THR A 15 -46.29 -17.85 -5.38
N THR A 16 -45.19 -18.47 -5.79
CA THR A 16 -44.25 -17.97 -6.81
C THR A 16 -44.94 -17.91 -8.17
N PRO A 17 -44.72 -16.87 -9.00
CA PRO A 17 -45.27 -16.86 -10.36
C PRO A 17 -44.53 -17.90 -11.24
N PRO A 18 -45.17 -18.44 -12.30
CA PRO A 18 -44.57 -19.47 -13.14
C PRO A 18 -43.42 -18.92 -14.00
N LEU A 19 -42.42 -19.76 -14.26
CA LEU A 19 -41.21 -19.53 -15.07
C LEU A 19 -41.44 -18.97 -16.50
N GLU A 20 -42.68 -18.93 -16.97
CA GLU A 20 -43.03 -18.54 -18.34
C GLU A 20 -43.08 -17.00 -18.54
N ASP A 21 -43.31 -16.23 -17.47
CA ASP A 21 -43.33 -14.75 -17.53
C ASP A 21 -41.92 -14.11 -17.38
N GLN A 22 -40.99 -14.80 -16.68
CA GLN A 22 -39.60 -14.34 -16.58
C GLN A 22 -38.84 -14.48 -17.91
N ASN A 23 -39.08 -15.57 -18.64
CA ASN A 23 -38.49 -15.76 -19.97
C ASN A 23 -39.04 -14.74 -20.99
N ARG A 24 -40.29 -14.30 -20.83
CA ARG A 24 -40.90 -13.27 -21.70
C ARG A 24 -40.32 -11.87 -21.45
N GLN A 25 -40.08 -11.51 -20.18
CA GLN A 25 -39.41 -10.25 -19.79
C GLN A 25 -37.95 -10.18 -20.25
N LEU A 26 -37.19 -11.28 -20.10
CA LEU A 26 -35.81 -11.40 -20.58
C LEU A 26 -35.73 -11.33 -22.13
N SER A 27 -36.71 -11.92 -22.81
CA SER A 27 -36.78 -11.88 -24.28
C SER A 27 -37.08 -10.47 -24.81
N ILE A 28 -37.95 -9.71 -24.14
CA ILE A 28 -38.28 -8.34 -24.53
C ILE A 28 -37.09 -7.40 -24.30
N GLN A 29 -36.36 -7.55 -23.19
CA GLN A 29 -35.13 -6.78 -22.95
C GLN A 29 -34.02 -7.10 -23.96
N ALA A 30 -33.81 -8.37 -24.30
CA ALA A 30 -32.83 -8.77 -25.30
C ALA A 30 -33.17 -8.23 -26.70
N ILE A 31 -34.46 -8.22 -27.07
CA ILE A 31 -34.93 -7.65 -28.35
C ILE A 31 -34.76 -6.12 -28.35
N LEU A 32 -35.01 -5.43 -27.23
CA LEU A 32 -34.82 -3.98 -27.12
C LEU A 32 -33.34 -3.59 -27.25
N ILE A 33 -32.43 -4.33 -26.61
CA ILE A 33 -30.98 -4.14 -26.66
C ILE A 33 -30.46 -4.39 -28.09
N LEU A 34 -30.92 -5.47 -28.73
CA LEU A 34 -30.53 -5.79 -30.10
C LEU A 34 -31.03 -4.73 -31.10
N THR A 35 -32.22 -4.17 -30.87
CA THR A 35 -32.79 -3.10 -31.71
C THR A 35 -32.04 -1.77 -31.55
N LEU A 36 -31.58 -1.44 -30.34
CA LEU A 36 -30.79 -0.24 -30.05
C LEU A 36 -29.37 -0.30 -30.64
N VAL A 37 -28.75 -1.49 -30.63
CA VAL A 37 -27.43 -1.74 -31.23
C VAL A 37 -27.50 -1.67 -32.77
N ILE A 38 -28.57 -2.19 -33.38
CA ILE A 38 -28.77 -2.15 -34.84
C ILE A 38 -29.06 -0.71 -35.33
N LEU A 39 -29.62 0.15 -34.48
CA LEU A 39 -29.92 1.55 -34.80
C LEU A 39 -28.76 2.53 -34.52
N GLY A 40 -27.60 2.04 -34.09
CA GLY A 40 -26.40 2.88 -33.90
C GLY A 40 -26.51 3.87 -32.73
N PHE A 41 -27.43 3.65 -31.79
CA PHE A 41 -27.47 4.41 -30.54
C PHE A 41 -26.38 3.89 -29.60
N ASN A 42 -25.45 4.76 -29.24
CA ASN A 42 -24.46 4.51 -28.18
C ASN A 42 -25.20 4.23 -26.87
N THR A 43 -25.17 2.99 -26.38
CA THR A 43 -25.80 2.58 -25.11
C THR A 43 -24.94 2.92 -23.88
N ASN A 44 -23.97 3.84 -23.99
CA ASN A 44 -23.23 4.38 -22.84
C ASN A 44 -24.03 5.46 -22.09
N VAL A 45 -25.28 5.13 -21.75
CA VAL A 45 -25.91 5.65 -20.54
C VAL A 45 -26.04 4.45 -19.62
N LEU A 46 -24.89 3.97 -19.13
CA LEU A 46 -24.88 3.03 -18.02
C LEU A 46 -25.55 3.74 -16.84
N ALA A 47 -26.47 3.05 -16.18
CA ALA A 47 -27.01 3.49 -14.90
C ALA A 47 -25.82 3.86 -13.99
N GLN A 48 -25.85 5.09 -13.47
CA GLN A 48 -24.85 5.65 -12.55
C GLN A 48 -24.82 4.76 -11.30
N GLU A 49 -23.89 3.81 -11.24
CA GLU A 49 -23.86 2.80 -10.19
C GLU A 49 -23.57 3.50 -8.86
N SER A 50 -24.52 3.42 -7.93
CA SER A 50 -24.36 3.98 -6.59
C SER A 50 -23.50 3.05 -5.76
N ILE A 51 -22.45 3.58 -5.13
CA ILE A 51 -21.50 2.81 -4.31
C ILE A 51 -21.68 3.23 -2.85
N SER A 52 -22.01 2.27 -1.98
CA SER A 52 -22.02 2.52 -0.53
C SER A 52 -20.60 2.78 -0.02
N LEU A 53 -20.44 3.76 0.87
CA LEU A 53 -19.17 4.05 1.54
C LEU A 53 -18.70 2.85 2.40
N GLY A 54 -19.65 2.10 2.96
CA GLY A 54 -19.41 1.00 3.89
C GLY A 54 -20.37 1.05 5.07
N ASP A 55 -20.03 0.32 6.13
CA ASP A 55 -20.91 0.11 7.29
C ASP A 55 -20.20 0.35 8.63
N PHE A 56 -20.94 0.95 9.57
CA PHE A 56 -20.49 1.07 10.97
C PHE A 56 -20.55 -0.28 11.68
N GLN A 57 -19.52 -0.58 12.47
CA GLN A 57 -19.54 -1.72 13.36
C GLN A 57 -20.32 -1.35 14.63
N SER A 58 -21.44 -2.04 14.86
CA SER A 58 -22.51 -1.60 15.78
C SER A 58 -22.06 -1.32 17.22
N THR A 59 -20.98 -1.94 17.69
CA THR A 59 -20.50 -1.81 19.08
C THR A 59 -19.01 -1.54 19.21
N LEU A 60 -18.24 -1.55 18.11
CA LEU A 60 -16.79 -1.36 18.22
C LEU A 60 -16.44 0.12 18.29
N ARG A 61 -15.71 0.46 19.35
CA ARG A 61 -15.09 1.76 19.58
C ARG A 61 -13.59 1.56 19.65
N THR A 62 -12.85 2.46 19.02
CA THR A 62 -11.39 2.40 18.99
C THR A 62 -10.82 3.80 18.81
N SER A 63 -9.61 4.01 19.29
CA SER A 63 -8.85 5.24 19.10
C SER A 63 -7.62 4.93 18.26
N LEU A 64 -7.29 5.83 17.34
CA LEU A 64 -6.02 5.78 16.63
C LEU A 64 -4.90 6.39 17.47
N ILE A 65 -5.14 7.61 17.97
CA ILE A 65 -4.19 8.39 18.75
C ILE A 65 -4.93 9.02 19.94
N GLY A 66 -4.45 8.74 21.15
CA GLY A 66 -5.00 9.32 22.38
C GLY A 66 -6.12 8.49 22.98
N SER A 67 -6.88 9.06 23.91
CA SER A 67 -7.95 8.36 24.64
C SER A 67 -9.33 8.50 24.02
N THR A 68 -9.49 9.34 23.00
CA THR A 68 -10.78 9.63 22.39
C THR A 68 -11.15 8.52 21.42
N GLU A 69 -12.20 7.77 21.73
CA GLU A 69 -12.63 6.64 20.92
C GLU A 69 -13.62 7.09 19.82
N GLY A 70 -13.33 6.71 18.59
CA GLY A 70 -14.23 6.82 17.44
C GLY A 70 -14.99 5.53 17.17
N ARG A 71 -15.92 5.58 16.20
CA ARG A 71 -16.72 4.44 15.76
C ARG A 71 -15.98 3.69 14.66
N ALA A 72 -15.74 2.40 14.83
CA ALA A 72 -15.12 1.60 13.78
C ALA A 72 -16.08 1.45 12.58
N PHE A 73 -15.49 1.46 11.38
CA PHE A 73 -16.18 1.44 10.11
C PHE A 73 -15.45 0.50 9.15
N THR A 74 -16.21 -0.33 8.44
CA THR A 74 -15.69 -1.22 7.41
C THR A 74 -15.94 -0.59 6.04
N PRO A 75 -14.89 -0.10 5.35
CA PRO A 75 -15.00 0.48 4.02
C PRO A 75 -15.50 -0.54 2.99
N ASN A 76 -16.20 -0.05 1.97
CA ASN A 76 -16.51 -0.86 0.79
C ASN A 76 -15.24 -1.10 -0.04
N SER A 77 -14.99 -2.36 -0.43
CA SER A 77 -13.80 -2.71 -1.23
C SER A 77 -13.79 -2.11 -2.64
N ASN A 78 -14.94 -1.65 -3.14
CA ASN A 78 -15.07 -1.04 -4.47
C ASN A 78 -14.86 0.48 -4.49
N LEU A 79 -14.50 1.12 -3.37
CA LEU A 79 -14.30 2.58 -3.34
C LEU A 79 -13.24 3.08 -4.32
N ARG A 80 -12.25 2.25 -4.67
CA ARG A 80 -11.23 2.63 -5.66
C ARG A 80 -11.73 2.63 -7.11
N ASN A 81 -12.95 2.16 -7.37
CA ASN A 81 -13.59 2.18 -8.70
C ASN A 81 -14.38 3.47 -8.96
N LEU A 82 -14.39 4.41 -8.01
CA LEU A 82 -15.10 5.68 -8.15
C LEU A 82 -14.53 6.50 -9.31
N VAL A 83 -15.44 7.08 -10.09
CA VAL A 83 -15.12 8.02 -11.18
C VAL A 83 -15.93 9.30 -11.00
N ARG A 84 -15.58 10.34 -11.75
CA ARG A 84 -16.40 11.56 -11.81
C ARG A 84 -17.83 11.20 -12.24
N GLY A 85 -18.80 11.72 -11.50
CA GLY A 85 -20.21 11.40 -11.69
C GLY A 85 -20.64 10.11 -10.99
N SER A 86 -19.81 9.35 -10.28
CA SER A 86 -20.33 8.32 -9.39
C SER A 86 -21.21 8.91 -8.29
N VAL A 87 -22.17 8.15 -7.77
CA VAL A 87 -22.93 8.51 -6.56
C VAL A 87 -22.42 7.67 -5.40
N MET A 88 -21.90 8.32 -4.36
CA MET A 88 -21.47 7.64 -3.14
C MET A 88 -22.56 7.75 -2.08
N GLN A 89 -22.91 6.64 -1.43
CA GLN A 89 -23.95 6.60 -0.42
C GLN A 89 -23.34 6.49 0.98
N PHE A 90 -23.73 7.36 1.90
CA PHE A 90 -23.30 7.32 3.29
C PHE A 90 -24.51 7.32 4.21
N VAL A 91 -24.53 6.37 5.15
CA VAL A 91 -25.55 6.29 6.19
C VAL A 91 -24.94 6.75 7.51
N PRO A 92 -25.16 8.00 7.94
CA PRO A 92 -24.68 8.47 9.24
C PRO A 92 -25.30 7.66 10.39
N PRO A 93 -24.62 7.52 11.55
CA PRO A 93 -25.13 6.76 12.68
C PRO A 93 -26.53 7.24 13.11
N GLY A 94 -27.53 6.36 13.02
CA GLY A 94 -28.92 6.68 13.38
C GLY A 94 -29.66 7.59 12.39
N GLY A 95 -29.08 7.91 11.23
CA GLY A 95 -29.69 8.73 10.19
C GLY A 95 -30.16 7.94 8.96
N ALA A 96 -30.75 8.67 8.01
CA ALA A 96 -31.13 8.14 6.70
C ALA A 96 -29.96 8.19 5.72
N ASN A 97 -30.04 7.42 4.64
CA ASN A 97 -29.03 7.43 3.58
C ASN A 97 -28.88 8.83 2.94
N VAL A 98 -27.64 9.24 2.70
CA VAL A 98 -27.26 10.51 2.08
C VAL A 98 -26.36 10.25 0.88
N ASP A 99 -26.81 10.71 -0.29
CA ASP A 99 -26.08 10.56 -1.54
C ASP A 99 -25.12 11.73 -1.81
N PHE A 100 -23.88 11.45 -2.17
CA PHE A 100 -22.87 12.41 -2.59
C PHE A 100 -22.52 12.19 -4.06
N GLU A 101 -22.77 13.19 -4.89
CA GLU A 101 -22.30 13.15 -6.29
C GLU A 101 -20.81 13.47 -6.34
N VAL A 102 -20.01 12.55 -6.88
CA VAL A 102 -18.57 12.71 -7.03
C VAL A 102 -18.28 13.72 -8.13
N ASP A 103 -17.67 14.85 -7.78
CA ASP A 103 -17.27 15.88 -8.75
C ASP A 103 -15.85 15.66 -9.29
N ARG A 104 -14.94 15.17 -8.45
CA ARG A 104 -13.54 14.95 -8.81
C ARG A 104 -13.00 13.67 -8.19
N VAL A 105 -12.20 12.96 -8.97
CA VAL A 105 -11.37 11.84 -8.53
C VAL A 105 -9.94 12.12 -8.99
N GLN A 106 -8.97 12.00 -8.09
CA GLN A 106 -7.57 12.32 -8.36
C GLN A 106 -6.66 11.38 -7.57
N LEU A 107 -5.68 10.76 -8.22
CA LEU A 107 -4.60 10.09 -7.51
C LEU A 107 -3.64 11.13 -6.93
N THR A 108 -3.34 11.02 -5.64
CA THR A 108 -2.29 11.84 -5.02
C THR A 108 -0.92 11.36 -5.46
N THR A 109 0.10 12.18 -5.23
CA THR A 109 1.51 11.77 -5.40
C THR A 109 1.89 10.58 -4.52
N SER A 110 1.10 10.28 -3.48
CA SER A 110 1.27 9.10 -2.64
C SER A 110 0.54 7.85 -3.15
N GLY A 111 -0.16 7.91 -4.29
CA GLY A 111 -0.89 6.79 -4.89
C GLY A 111 -2.28 6.53 -4.30
N ASN A 112 -2.70 7.37 -3.36
CA ASN A 112 -4.03 7.31 -2.75
C ASN A 112 -5.07 7.95 -3.68
N LEU A 113 -6.29 7.43 -3.68
CA LEU A 113 -7.38 7.94 -4.49
C LEU A 113 -8.14 9.01 -3.71
N GLY A 114 -7.90 10.28 -4.04
CA GLY A 114 -8.67 11.41 -3.56
C GLY A 114 -10.02 11.50 -4.26
N VAL A 115 -11.09 11.60 -3.48
CA VAL A 115 -12.47 11.73 -3.96
C VAL A 115 -13.09 12.97 -3.33
N VAL A 116 -13.64 13.83 -4.19
CA VAL A 116 -14.29 15.09 -3.80
C VAL A 116 -15.71 15.09 -4.34
N SER A 117 -16.68 15.31 -3.45
CA SER A 117 -18.08 15.48 -3.87
C SER A 117 -18.37 16.91 -4.31
N LYS A 118 -19.50 17.10 -4.99
CA LYS A 118 -20.14 18.41 -5.05
C LYS A 118 -20.40 18.94 -3.63
N VAL A 119 -20.35 20.25 -3.49
CA VAL A 119 -20.53 20.94 -2.20
C VAL A 119 -21.89 21.63 -2.17
N ALA A 120 -22.63 21.37 -1.11
CA ALA A 120 -23.84 22.09 -0.73
C ALA A 120 -23.74 22.49 0.76
N PRO A 121 -24.50 23.49 1.22
CA PRO A 121 -24.56 23.89 2.63
C PRO A 121 -24.88 22.69 3.51
N GLY A 122 -23.99 22.41 4.47
CA GLY A 122 -24.10 21.27 5.38
C GLY A 122 -24.02 19.88 4.72
N LYS A 123 -23.60 19.78 3.45
CA LYS A 123 -23.44 18.50 2.75
C LYS A 123 -22.28 18.52 1.76
N TRP A 124 -21.17 17.90 2.14
CA TRP A 124 -20.04 17.66 1.25
C TRP A 124 -19.13 16.56 1.81
N MET A 125 -18.24 16.06 0.98
CA MET A 125 -17.29 15.01 1.33
C MET A 125 -15.97 15.19 0.57
N ARG A 126 -14.87 15.02 1.30
CA ARG A 126 -13.52 14.88 0.77
C ARG A 126 -12.84 13.73 1.49
N ILE A 127 -12.56 12.66 0.76
CA ILE A 127 -11.90 11.48 1.31
C ILE A 127 -10.68 11.12 0.48
N LEU A 128 -9.73 10.46 1.13
CA LEU A 128 -8.50 9.98 0.56
C LEU A 128 -8.40 8.48 0.83
N ILE A 129 -8.60 7.67 -0.20
CA ILE A 129 -8.70 6.21 -0.11
C ILE A 129 -7.33 5.59 -0.36
N HIS A 130 -6.86 4.79 0.58
CA HIS A 130 -5.61 4.05 0.52
C HIS A 130 -5.74 2.77 -0.30
N GLU A 131 -4.60 2.14 -0.60
CA GLU A 131 -4.54 0.92 -1.40
C GLU A 131 -5.29 -0.25 -0.75
N ASP A 132 -5.27 -0.34 0.58
CA ASP A 132 -6.00 -1.35 1.36
C ASP A 132 -7.51 -1.08 1.46
N GLY A 133 -8.00 0.02 0.86
CA GLY A 133 -9.40 0.44 0.85
C GLY A 133 -9.83 1.25 2.08
N SER A 134 -8.99 1.34 3.11
CA SER A 134 -9.21 2.27 4.23
C SER A 134 -9.06 3.72 3.76
N PHE A 135 -9.66 4.68 4.44
CA PHE A 135 -9.62 6.07 4.01
C PHE A 135 -9.61 7.07 5.15
N PHE A 136 -8.91 8.18 4.92
CA PHE A 136 -8.98 9.40 5.73
C PHE A 136 -9.95 10.40 5.08
N GLY A 137 -10.45 11.36 5.84
CA GLY A 137 -11.12 12.51 5.25
C GLY A 137 -12.12 13.20 6.14
N THR A 138 -12.99 13.98 5.51
CA THR A 138 -14.05 14.71 6.17
C THR A 138 -15.35 14.58 5.38
N ILE A 139 -16.41 14.26 6.09
CA ILE A 139 -17.77 14.16 5.57
C ILE A 139 -18.65 15.08 6.42
N VAL A 140 -19.41 15.96 5.78
CA VAL A 140 -20.36 16.84 6.46
C VAL A 140 -21.76 16.45 6.01
N VAL A 141 -22.66 16.22 6.97
CA VAL A 141 -24.08 15.90 6.73
C VAL A 141 -24.95 16.63 7.74
N GLY A 142 -25.85 17.49 7.25
CA GLY A 142 -26.87 18.13 8.07
C GLY A 142 -26.30 18.96 9.23
N GLY A 143 -25.08 19.45 9.08
CA GLY A 143 -24.40 20.19 10.14
C GLY A 143 -23.44 19.37 11.01
N VAL A 144 -23.45 18.05 10.88
CA VAL A 144 -22.52 17.18 11.62
C VAL A 144 -21.28 16.97 10.78
N THR A 145 -20.12 17.29 11.36
CA THR A 145 -18.82 16.98 10.76
C THR A 145 -18.35 15.63 11.25
N TYR A 146 -18.08 14.72 10.32
CA TYR A 146 -17.43 13.44 10.56
C TYR A 146 -15.98 13.52 10.08
N LEU A 147 -15.05 13.35 11.02
CA LEU A 147 -13.63 13.15 10.71
C LEU A 147 -13.38 11.66 10.60
N VAL A 148 -12.75 11.23 9.51
CA VAL A 148 -12.41 9.83 9.27
C VAL A 148 -10.91 9.66 9.27
N GLU A 149 -10.46 8.65 10.00
CA GLU A 149 -9.06 8.21 10.04
C GLU A 149 -8.95 6.77 9.58
N ALA A 150 -7.78 6.38 9.09
CA ALA A 150 -7.54 5.04 8.59
C ALA A 150 -6.42 4.33 9.35
N ALA A 151 -6.64 3.07 9.70
CA ALA A 151 -5.65 2.23 10.37
C ALA A 151 -5.90 0.76 10.08
N SER A 152 -4.90 0.05 9.58
CA SER A 152 -4.90 -1.42 9.44
C SER A 152 -6.13 -1.98 8.70
N GLY A 153 -6.50 -1.41 7.54
CA GLY A 153 -7.67 -1.84 6.76
C GLY A 153 -9.03 -1.46 7.36
N GLN A 154 -9.06 -0.65 8.42
CA GLN A 154 -10.28 -0.10 9.02
C GLN A 154 -10.30 1.43 8.90
N SER A 155 -11.51 1.99 8.89
CA SER A 155 -11.71 3.44 9.08
C SER A 155 -12.37 3.70 10.44
N ILE A 156 -12.01 4.81 11.06
CA ILE A 156 -12.51 5.23 12.38
C ILE A 156 -13.16 6.60 12.23
N PHE A 157 -14.41 6.71 12.64
CA PHE A 157 -15.19 7.94 12.54
C PHE A 157 -15.31 8.63 13.89
N TYR A 158 -14.97 9.91 13.89
CA TYR A 158 -15.21 10.86 14.97
C TYR A 158 -16.24 11.88 14.49
N SER A 159 -17.01 12.50 15.39
CA SER A 159 -18.00 13.48 15.00
C SER A 159 -18.20 14.59 16.01
N THR A 160 -18.65 15.75 15.54
CA THR A 160 -19.11 16.84 16.41
C THR A 160 -20.31 16.42 17.24
N ALA A 161 -21.22 15.61 16.68
CA ALA A 161 -22.38 15.09 17.39
C ALA A 161 -22.03 14.17 18.57
N ASP A 162 -20.93 13.42 18.47
CA ASP A 162 -20.40 12.59 19.55
C ASP A 162 -19.47 13.38 20.51
N GLY A 163 -19.23 14.68 20.24
CA GLY A 163 -18.30 15.53 21.00
C GLY A 163 -16.82 15.17 20.81
N THR A 164 -16.50 14.30 19.86
CA THR A 164 -15.14 13.78 19.63
C THR A 164 -14.34 14.61 18.63
N VAL A 165 -14.98 15.54 17.91
CA VAL A 165 -14.34 16.54 17.05
C VAL A 165 -14.54 17.94 17.66
N ALA A 166 -13.49 18.76 17.65
CA ALA A 166 -13.53 20.12 18.17
C ALA A 166 -14.43 21.04 17.30
N GLU A 167 -15.37 21.75 17.94
CA GLU A 167 -16.30 22.67 17.26
C GLU A 167 -15.77 24.11 17.12
N SER A 168 -14.79 24.49 17.96
CA SER A 168 -14.14 25.81 17.92
C SER A 168 -12.62 25.67 17.84
N PRO A 169 -12.07 25.20 16.69
CA PRO A 169 -10.64 24.93 16.56
C PRO A 169 -9.76 26.18 16.38
N PHE A 170 -10.31 27.37 16.21
CA PHE A 170 -9.58 28.56 15.69
C PHE A 170 -9.54 29.74 16.68
N ALA A 171 -9.69 29.48 17.98
CA ALA A 171 -9.83 30.55 18.97
C ALA A 171 -8.47 31.17 19.30
N ASN A 172 -8.26 32.44 18.94
CA ASN A 172 -7.01 33.18 19.18
C ASN A 172 -5.78 32.51 18.53
N ASP A 173 -5.93 32.04 17.29
CA ASP A 173 -4.91 31.34 16.48
C ASP A 173 -4.05 32.27 15.59
N ILE A 174 -4.26 33.59 15.65
CA ILE A 174 -3.47 34.57 14.91
C ILE A 174 -2.39 35.17 15.80
N VAL A 175 -1.15 35.20 15.29
CA VAL A 175 -0.08 36.05 15.82
C VAL A 175 0.45 36.97 14.71
N GLU A 176 0.42 38.29 14.94
CA GLU A 176 0.94 39.27 13.99
C GLU A 176 2.48 39.25 13.97
N GLY A 177 3.06 39.21 12.77
CA GLY A 177 4.48 39.48 12.56
C GLY A 177 4.66 40.85 11.90
N THR A 178 5.09 41.85 12.66
CA THR A 178 5.35 43.19 12.11
C THR A 178 6.84 43.35 11.83
N LEU A 179 7.27 43.24 10.56
CA LEU A 179 8.58 43.76 10.14
C LEU A 179 8.40 45.22 9.70
N THR A 180 9.32 46.11 10.10
CA THR A 180 9.26 47.55 9.80
C THR A 180 8.92 47.80 8.33
N SER A 181 7.87 48.59 8.12
CA SER A 181 7.19 48.80 6.85
C SER A 181 8.08 49.42 5.76
N GLU A 182 8.28 48.70 4.66
CA GLU A 182 8.38 49.33 3.34
C GLU A 182 7.06 49.08 2.59
N SER A 183 6.58 50.13 1.92
CA SER A 183 5.32 50.10 1.17
C SER A 183 5.28 48.93 0.20
N ILE A 184 4.15 48.24 0.14
CA ILE A 184 3.83 47.21 -0.84
C ILE A 184 4.12 47.77 -2.25
N ALA A 185 5.24 47.36 -2.84
CA ALA A 185 5.61 47.79 -4.18
C ALA A 185 4.66 47.12 -5.18
N GLY A 186 4.05 47.96 -6.02
CA GLY A 186 3.21 47.73 -7.21
C GLY A 186 2.84 46.31 -7.62
N ASP A 187 1.55 46.14 -7.95
CA ASP A 187 0.96 45.01 -8.67
C ASP A 187 1.99 44.32 -9.59
N VAL A 188 2.50 43.18 -9.17
CA VAL A 188 3.22 42.29 -10.07
C VAL A 188 2.18 41.77 -11.04
N SER A 189 2.34 42.15 -12.31
CA SER A 189 1.53 41.66 -13.43
C SER A 189 1.49 40.13 -13.41
N SER A 190 0.39 39.58 -12.92
CA SER A 190 0.08 38.16 -12.96
C SER A 190 -0.26 37.78 -14.40
N THR A 191 0.76 37.51 -15.20
CA THR A 191 0.55 36.58 -16.32
C THR A 191 0.12 35.26 -15.69
N VAL A 192 -1.17 34.92 -15.81
CA VAL A 192 -1.71 33.64 -15.35
C VAL A 192 -0.91 32.54 -16.03
N SER A 193 0.05 31.97 -15.30
CA SER A 193 0.74 30.77 -15.72
C SER A 193 -0.32 29.68 -15.91
N ALA A 194 -0.26 28.96 -17.02
CA ALA A 194 -1.13 27.81 -17.26
C ALA A 194 -0.86 26.68 -16.25
N ASN A 195 0.34 26.65 -15.66
CA ASN A 195 0.73 25.70 -14.61
C ASN A 195 0.47 26.29 -13.22
N PRO A 196 0.01 25.49 -12.25
CA PRO A 196 -0.10 25.92 -10.85
C PRO A 196 1.27 26.29 -10.30
N HIS A 197 1.28 27.27 -9.39
CA HIS A 197 2.44 27.54 -8.54
C HIS A 197 2.65 26.36 -7.59
N VAL A 198 3.90 25.97 -7.36
CA VAL A 198 4.22 24.89 -6.42
C VAL A 198 4.78 25.48 -5.14
N ILE A 199 4.10 25.26 -4.01
CA ILE A 199 4.57 25.63 -2.69
C ILE A 199 5.05 24.39 -1.98
N THR A 200 6.35 24.29 -1.74
CA THR A 200 6.93 23.16 -0.99
C THR A 200 6.69 23.33 0.50
N VAL A 201 6.29 22.26 1.18
CA VAL A 201 5.94 22.28 2.60
C VAL A 201 6.86 21.34 3.36
N GLY A 202 7.64 21.88 4.29
CA GLY A 202 8.38 21.11 5.27
C GLY A 202 7.47 20.77 6.44
N ILE A 203 7.34 19.49 6.77
CA ILE A 203 6.55 19.04 7.92
C ILE A 203 7.47 18.68 9.07
N LEU A 204 7.27 19.32 10.21
CA LEU A 204 7.85 18.90 11.48
C LEU A 204 6.78 18.16 12.29
N TYR A 205 7.16 17.20 13.13
CA TYR A 205 6.23 16.57 14.06
C TYR A 205 6.87 16.36 15.42
N ASP A 206 6.08 16.49 16.48
CA ASP A 206 6.55 16.26 17.86
C ASP A 206 6.76 14.77 18.16
N SER A 207 7.55 14.46 19.19
CA SER A 207 7.85 13.06 19.53
C SER A 207 6.61 12.29 19.97
N ALA A 208 5.57 12.97 20.44
CA ALA A 208 4.31 12.35 20.84
C ALA A 208 3.44 11.88 19.66
N LEU A 209 3.72 12.37 18.44
CA LEU A 209 3.19 11.89 17.18
C LEU A 209 4.06 10.83 16.50
N ALA A 210 5.25 10.52 17.04
CA ALA A 210 6.06 9.38 16.58
C ALA A 210 5.33 8.08 16.97
N LEU A 211 4.43 7.62 16.09
CA LEU A 211 3.62 6.41 16.31
C LEU A 211 4.45 5.14 16.07
N ALA A 212 3.99 4.04 16.66
CA ALA A 212 4.58 2.71 16.46
C ALA A 212 4.49 2.23 15.00
N ASP A 213 3.53 2.74 14.23
CA ASP A 213 3.43 2.57 12.78
C ASP A 213 3.71 3.90 12.07
N PRO A 214 4.89 4.08 11.47
CA PRO A 214 5.25 5.29 10.74
C PRO A 214 4.30 5.60 9.56
N ASN A 215 3.65 4.59 8.96
CA ASN A 215 2.78 4.80 7.81
C ASN A 215 1.52 5.60 8.16
N GLN A 216 1.03 5.50 9.39
CA GLN A 216 -0.18 6.22 9.83
C GLN A 216 0.04 7.74 9.84
N LEU A 217 1.20 8.18 10.34
CA LEU A 217 1.57 9.60 10.31
C LEU A 217 1.68 10.10 8.86
N LEU A 218 2.24 9.29 7.96
CA LEU A 218 2.34 9.63 6.55
C LEU A 218 0.98 9.76 5.86
N TYR A 219 0.04 8.86 6.16
CA TYR A 219 -1.32 8.92 5.62
C TYR A 219 -2.09 10.14 6.12
N TRP A 220 -1.95 10.46 7.40
CA TRP A 220 -2.54 11.67 7.95
C TRP A 220 -1.97 12.92 7.27
N ILE A 221 -0.65 13.02 7.10
CA ILE A 221 0.01 14.14 6.39
C ILE A 221 -0.48 14.25 4.94
N ASP A 222 -0.57 13.14 4.19
CA ASP A 222 -1.10 13.15 2.82
C ASP A 222 -2.54 13.66 2.78
N SER A 223 -3.37 13.29 3.76
CA SER A 223 -4.75 13.76 3.87
C SER A 223 -4.84 15.27 4.16
N LEU A 224 -3.93 15.82 4.96
CA LEU A 224 -3.88 17.24 5.30
C LEU A 224 -3.47 18.08 4.07
N ILE A 225 -2.43 17.64 3.35
CA ILE A 225 -1.97 18.29 2.11
C ILE A 225 -3.01 18.18 1.00
N PHE A 226 -3.65 17.01 0.87
CA PHE A 226 -4.77 16.82 -0.04
C PHE A 226 -5.92 17.79 0.28
N SER A 227 -6.33 17.88 1.54
CA SER A 227 -7.40 18.79 2.00
C SER A 227 -7.08 20.26 1.70
N ALA A 228 -5.84 20.68 1.94
CA ALA A 228 -5.35 22.02 1.62
C ALA A 228 -5.40 22.29 0.11
N ASN A 229 -4.84 21.41 -0.71
CA ASN A 229 -4.89 21.53 -2.17
C ASN A 229 -6.32 21.66 -2.69
N GLN A 230 -7.23 20.78 -2.26
CA GLN A 230 -8.62 20.86 -2.69
C GLN A 230 -9.30 22.15 -2.24
N THR A 231 -8.95 22.68 -1.06
CA THR A 231 -9.51 23.94 -0.55
C THR A 231 -9.10 25.13 -1.42
N TYR A 232 -7.81 25.29 -1.68
CA TYR A 232 -7.30 26.42 -2.45
C TYR A 232 -7.71 26.33 -3.93
N GLN A 233 -7.55 25.15 -4.55
CA GLN A 233 -7.87 24.95 -5.96
C GLN A 233 -9.36 25.08 -6.26
N ALA A 234 -10.23 24.55 -5.39
CA ALA A 234 -11.68 24.72 -5.57
C ALA A 234 -12.09 26.19 -5.43
N SER A 235 -11.31 26.99 -4.70
CA SER A 235 -11.55 28.43 -4.53
C SER A 235 -11.03 29.30 -5.68
N GLY A 236 -10.39 28.68 -6.69
CA GLY A 236 -9.82 29.38 -7.84
C GLY A 236 -8.37 29.85 -7.66
N ALA A 237 -7.69 29.46 -6.57
CA ALA A 237 -6.27 29.70 -6.41
C ALA A 237 -5.47 28.64 -7.19
N ASN A 238 -4.59 29.07 -8.10
CA ASN A 238 -3.80 28.19 -8.96
C ASN A 238 -2.51 27.74 -8.26
N VAL A 239 -2.64 26.84 -7.27
CA VAL A 239 -1.53 26.37 -6.41
C VAL A 239 -1.57 24.87 -6.17
N GLU A 240 -0.39 24.28 -5.98
CA GLU A 240 -0.16 22.93 -5.48
C GLU A 240 0.81 22.98 -4.30
N PHE A 241 0.32 22.63 -3.12
CA PHE A 241 1.13 22.36 -1.94
C PHE A 241 1.71 20.95 -2.03
N SER A 242 3.02 20.83 -1.82
CA SER A 242 3.73 19.55 -1.88
C SER A 242 4.61 19.37 -0.66
N ALA A 243 4.31 18.39 0.19
CA ALA A 243 5.15 18.09 1.36
C ALA A 243 6.50 17.50 0.91
N VAL A 244 7.61 18.22 1.07
CA VAL A 244 8.92 17.83 0.51
C VAL A 244 9.85 17.14 1.51
N ALA A 245 9.58 17.29 2.81
CA ALA A 245 10.31 16.63 3.87
C ALA A 245 9.44 16.49 5.12
N ILE A 246 9.67 15.42 5.88
CA ILE A 246 9.12 15.23 7.22
C ILE A 246 10.28 14.96 8.16
N SER A 247 10.34 15.67 9.29
CA SER A 247 11.32 15.41 10.35
C SER A 247 10.66 15.46 11.71
N GLU A 248 11.12 14.61 12.61
CA GLU A 248 10.80 14.75 14.03
C GLU A 248 11.52 16.01 14.55
N TYR A 249 10.79 16.86 15.26
CA TYR A 249 11.31 18.01 15.98
C TYR A 249 10.39 18.31 17.15
N GLU A 250 10.94 18.25 18.37
CA GLU A 250 10.22 18.49 19.61
C GLU A 250 10.51 19.92 20.11
N PRO A 251 9.60 20.89 19.89
CA PRO A 251 9.78 22.26 20.38
C PRO A 251 9.62 22.37 21.91
N GLY A 252 9.03 21.36 22.56
CA GLY A 252 8.83 21.30 24.01
C GLY A 252 7.44 20.79 24.36
N SER A 253 7.36 19.63 25.02
CA SER A 253 6.09 18.93 25.29
C SER A 253 5.14 19.66 26.24
N ALA A 254 5.65 20.58 27.06
CA ALA A 254 4.87 21.39 27.99
C ALA A 254 4.46 22.76 27.42
N LEU A 255 4.99 23.16 26.26
CA LEU A 255 4.69 24.46 25.66
C LEU A 255 3.26 24.51 25.10
N GLU A 256 2.60 25.65 25.26
CA GLU A 256 1.35 25.92 24.54
C GLU A 256 1.60 26.08 23.05
N ILE A 257 0.56 25.89 22.22
CA ILE A 257 0.72 25.86 20.77
C ILE A 257 1.30 27.17 20.19
N SER A 258 0.95 28.34 20.76
CA SER A 258 1.54 29.63 20.40
C SER A 258 3.02 29.77 20.79
N GLU A 259 3.42 29.13 21.89
CA GLU A 259 4.81 29.08 22.32
C GLU A 259 5.63 28.15 21.42
N LYS A 260 5.04 27.03 20.97
CA LYS A 260 5.65 26.14 19.97
C LYS A 260 5.89 26.88 18.65
N LEU A 261 4.94 27.71 18.20
CA LEU A 261 5.11 28.54 17.01
C LEU A 261 6.30 29.48 17.13
N ARG A 262 6.41 30.20 18.25
CA ARG A 262 7.58 31.04 18.56
C ARG A 262 8.87 30.22 18.61
N PHE A 263 8.81 29.02 19.18
CA PHE A 263 9.99 28.16 19.33
C PHE A 263 10.51 27.64 17.99
N ILE A 264 9.65 27.13 17.10
CA ILE A 264 10.09 26.68 15.77
C ILE A 264 10.57 27.84 14.90
N THR A 265 10.05 29.05 15.13
CA THR A 265 10.43 30.25 14.37
C THR A 265 11.76 30.83 14.86
N CYS A 266 11.91 31.02 16.18
CA CYS A 266 13.01 31.79 16.77
C CYS A 266 13.95 31.00 17.69
N GLY A 267 13.58 29.78 18.10
CA GLY A 267 14.32 28.95 19.04
C GLY A 267 14.01 29.23 20.51
N THR A 268 13.04 30.09 20.82
CA THR A 268 12.58 30.38 22.18
C THR A 268 11.05 30.48 22.24
N SER A 269 10.44 30.21 23.40
CA SER A 269 8.97 30.30 23.58
C SER A 269 8.46 31.75 23.68
N SER A 270 9.36 32.72 23.80
CA SER A 270 9.07 34.15 23.91
C SER A 270 9.99 34.93 22.98
N CYS A 271 9.57 35.08 21.72
CA CYS A 271 10.26 35.91 20.73
C CYS A 271 9.28 36.80 19.97
N ASP A 272 9.82 37.89 19.44
CA ASP A 272 9.23 38.65 18.34
C ASP A 272 9.98 38.26 17.06
N PRO A 273 9.34 37.59 16.09
CA PRO A 273 9.98 37.20 14.83
C PRO A 273 10.49 38.41 14.04
N SER A 274 10.06 39.64 14.37
CA SER A 274 10.57 40.85 13.75
C SER A 274 12.02 41.19 14.11
N THR A 275 12.57 40.56 15.16
CA THR A 275 13.87 40.93 15.76
C THR A 275 15.04 40.02 15.34
N VAL A 276 14.90 39.28 14.24
CA VAL A 276 15.97 38.49 13.54
C VAL A 276 16.52 37.30 14.33
N LEU A 277 15.90 36.92 15.46
CA LEU A 277 16.22 35.66 16.11
C LEU A 277 15.53 34.53 15.35
N GLU A 278 16.31 33.73 14.61
CA GLU A 278 15.82 32.50 13.96
C GLU A 278 16.26 31.26 14.73
N ASN A 279 15.41 30.23 14.72
CA ASN A 279 15.79 28.90 15.17
C ASN A 279 16.79 28.28 14.18
N GLY A 280 18.08 28.41 14.45
CA GLY A 280 19.14 27.95 13.54
C GLY A 280 19.05 26.47 13.14
N THR A 281 18.46 25.60 13.98
CA THR A 281 18.25 24.19 13.63
C THR A 281 17.13 24.04 12.60
N VAL A 282 15.97 24.64 12.87
CA VAL A 282 14.80 24.55 11.99
C VAL A 282 15.04 25.31 10.67
N SER A 283 15.65 26.50 10.73
CA SER A 283 15.92 27.30 9.52
C SER A 283 16.96 26.62 8.61
N SER A 284 18.01 26.02 9.19
CA SER A 284 18.99 25.24 8.40
C SER A 284 18.35 24.02 7.73
N TRP A 285 17.47 23.31 8.44
CA TRP A 285 16.72 22.18 7.86
C TRP A 285 15.78 22.64 6.74
N ARG A 286 15.04 23.73 6.97
CA ARG A 286 14.14 24.33 5.97
C ARG A 286 14.88 24.71 4.69
N ASP A 287 16.06 25.33 4.82
CA ASP A 287 16.94 25.68 3.70
C ASP A 287 17.45 24.45 2.96
N GLN A 288 17.83 23.40 3.70
CA GLN A 288 18.31 22.15 3.11
C GLN A 288 17.25 21.44 2.27
N VAL A 289 16.01 21.40 2.75
CA VAL A 289 14.89 20.74 2.07
C VAL A 289 14.12 21.66 1.12
N LYS A 290 14.51 22.94 1.06
CA LYS A 290 13.91 24.00 0.25
C LYS A 290 12.40 24.14 0.47
N ALA A 291 11.98 24.18 1.73
CA ALA A 291 10.57 24.28 2.11
C ALA A 291 10.07 25.74 2.14
N ASP A 292 9.21 26.12 1.20
CA ASP A 292 8.59 27.44 1.11
C ASP A 292 7.74 27.77 2.34
N LEU A 293 7.05 26.77 2.90
CA LEU A 293 6.32 26.83 4.17
C LEU A 293 6.79 25.73 5.12
N VAL A 294 6.67 25.96 6.43
CA VAL A 294 6.91 24.93 7.45
C VAL A 294 5.69 24.78 8.35
N VAL A 295 5.19 23.54 8.44
CA VAL A 295 4.07 23.18 9.32
C VAL A 295 4.59 22.24 10.40
N GLN A 296 4.48 22.64 11.67
CA GLN A 296 4.71 21.76 12.81
C GLN A 296 3.41 21.07 13.21
N LEU A 297 3.40 19.75 13.14
CA LEU A 297 2.34 18.92 13.69
C LEU A 297 2.64 18.62 15.17
N THR A 298 1.63 18.72 16.01
CA THR A 298 1.73 18.36 17.43
C THR A 298 0.59 17.44 17.82
N ARG A 299 0.83 16.53 18.77
CA ARG A 299 -0.24 15.65 19.25
C ARG A 299 -1.37 16.44 19.89
N THR A 300 -1.02 17.39 20.76
CA THR A 300 -1.99 18.15 21.56
C THR A 300 -1.74 19.65 21.46
N GLY A 301 -2.76 20.40 21.04
CA GLY A 301 -2.81 21.86 21.06
C GLY A 301 -3.40 22.37 22.37
N THR A 302 -2.56 22.72 23.34
CA THR A 302 -2.94 23.44 24.55
C THR A 302 -2.97 24.95 24.28
N GLY A 303 -3.75 25.72 25.04
CA GLY A 303 -4.00 27.15 24.80
C GLY A 303 -5.36 27.46 24.15
N GLY A 304 -6.21 26.44 23.93
CA GLY A 304 -7.61 26.62 23.50
C GLY A 304 -7.84 26.64 21.99
N THR A 305 -6.84 26.31 21.17
CA THR A 305 -6.92 26.24 19.70
C THR A 305 -6.31 24.95 19.16
N CYS A 306 -6.71 24.57 17.94
CA CYS A 306 -6.14 23.46 17.19
C CYS A 306 -4.96 23.89 16.31
N GLY A 307 -4.79 25.18 16.07
CA GLY A 307 -3.70 25.68 15.23
C GLY A 307 -3.33 27.11 15.59
N VAL A 308 -2.17 27.53 15.11
CA VAL A 308 -1.72 28.91 15.18
C VAL A 308 -0.75 29.19 14.03
N GLY A 309 -0.89 30.36 13.41
CA GLY A 309 -0.09 30.78 12.28
C GLY A 309 0.34 32.25 12.39
N TRP A 310 1.50 32.55 11.81
CA TRP A 310 1.92 33.94 11.61
C TRP A 310 1.17 34.56 10.43
N VAL A 311 0.77 35.82 10.58
CA VAL A 311 0.21 36.62 9.48
C VAL A 311 1.21 37.71 9.05
N PRO A 312 1.79 37.65 7.83
CA PRO A 312 2.68 38.68 7.34
C PRO A 312 1.94 39.99 7.05
N GLN A 313 2.59 41.11 7.37
CA GLN A 313 2.11 42.46 7.08
C GLN A 313 2.83 43.11 5.88
N SER A 314 3.84 42.43 5.31
CA SER A 314 4.56 42.85 4.10
C SER A 314 5.00 41.63 3.27
N LEU A 315 5.38 41.87 2.01
CA LEU A 315 5.77 40.83 1.05
C LEU A 315 7.27 40.86 0.72
N THR A 316 8.11 41.29 1.66
CA THR A 316 9.55 41.16 1.49
C THR A 316 9.96 39.68 1.60
N SER A 317 11.03 39.27 0.92
CA SER A 317 11.58 37.91 1.00
C SER A 317 11.80 37.49 2.46
N ASP A 318 12.31 38.40 3.28
CA ASP A 318 12.57 38.15 4.69
C ASP A 318 11.26 37.95 5.47
N SER A 319 10.21 38.71 5.14
CA SER A 319 8.91 38.59 5.82
C SER A 319 8.23 37.26 5.53
N VAL A 320 8.12 36.88 4.25
CA VAL A 320 7.44 35.64 3.86
C VAL A 320 8.23 34.40 4.32
N LYS A 321 9.57 34.47 4.36
CA LYS A 321 10.38 33.39 4.92
C LYS A 321 10.20 33.30 6.43
N VAL A 322 10.45 34.37 7.19
CA VAL A 322 10.39 34.35 8.66
C VAL A 322 8.99 34.04 9.20
N LEU A 323 7.93 34.46 8.49
CA LEU A 323 6.54 34.26 8.91
C LEU A 323 5.87 33.06 8.19
N GLY A 324 6.62 32.26 7.44
CA GLY A 324 6.13 31.05 6.78
C GLY A 324 6.05 29.81 7.68
N TYR A 325 5.83 29.99 8.98
CA TYR A 325 5.70 28.90 9.97
C TYR A 325 4.29 28.84 10.53
N SER A 326 3.79 27.64 10.75
CA SER A 326 2.53 27.37 11.46
C SER A 326 2.64 26.13 12.34
N VAL A 327 1.74 26.02 13.32
CA VAL A 327 1.59 24.82 14.15
C VAL A 327 0.15 24.33 14.04
N SER A 328 -0.04 23.03 13.86
CA SER A 328 -1.36 22.39 13.82
C SER A 328 -1.37 21.15 14.71
N ALA A 329 -2.43 20.98 15.49
CA ALA A 329 -2.58 19.88 16.43
C ALA A 329 -3.45 18.75 15.87
N TYR A 330 -3.19 17.53 16.32
CA TYR A 330 -4.07 16.39 16.11
C TYR A 330 -5.30 16.45 17.04
N GLN A 331 -5.09 16.78 18.32
CA GLN A 331 -6.14 16.97 19.33
C GLN A 331 -6.02 18.35 20.00
N ASN A 332 -7.14 18.95 20.40
CA ASN A 332 -7.12 20.13 21.27
C ASN A 332 -6.81 19.74 22.72
N GLY A 333 -6.61 20.74 23.58
CA GLY A 333 -6.34 20.54 25.02
C GLY A 333 -7.44 19.80 25.80
N ASN A 334 -8.64 19.67 25.23
CA ASN A 334 -9.75 18.91 25.80
C ASN A 334 -9.80 17.45 25.32
N GLY A 335 -8.84 17.02 24.48
CA GLY A 335 -8.77 15.68 23.90
C GLY A 335 -9.68 15.46 22.69
N GLN A 336 -10.31 16.51 22.15
CA GLN A 336 -11.14 16.39 20.95
C GLN A 336 -10.26 16.46 19.70
N ASN A 337 -10.56 15.66 18.69
CA ASN A 337 -9.80 15.66 17.44
C ASN A 337 -10.00 16.99 16.70
N CYS A 338 -8.89 17.53 16.21
CA CYS A 338 -8.87 18.76 15.43
C CYS A 338 -9.30 18.47 13.99
N PRO A 339 -10.14 19.34 13.38
CA PRO A 339 -10.58 19.13 12.01
C PRO A 339 -9.44 19.13 10.99
N SER A 340 -9.58 18.39 9.90
CA SER A 340 -8.60 18.34 8.80
C SER A 340 -8.37 19.70 8.10
N ALA A 341 -9.26 20.66 8.32
CA ALA A 341 -9.18 22.00 7.76
C ALA A 341 -8.08 22.88 8.41
N VAL A 342 -7.56 22.49 9.58
CA VAL A 342 -6.62 23.32 10.36
C VAL A 342 -5.36 23.65 9.57
N VAL A 343 -4.70 22.68 8.94
CA VAL A 343 -3.48 22.96 8.15
C VAL A 343 -3.75 23.94 7.00
N ALA A 344 -4.88 23.79 6.30
CA ALA A 344 -5.27 24.72 5.24
C ALA A 344 -5.54 26.14 5.77
N HIS A 345 -6.10 26.24 6.98
CA HIS A 345 -6.37 27.49 7.70
C HIS A 345 -5.06 28.18 8.11
N GLU A 346 -4.17 27.46 8.79
CA GLU A 346 -2.92 28.06 9.29
C GLU A 346 -1.96 28.47 8.15
N MET A 347 -1.88 27.68 7.07
CA MET A 347 -1.18 28.13 5.87
C MET A 347 -1.86 29.37 5.25
N GLY A 348 -3.17 29.53 5.44
CA GLY A 348 -3.90 30.74 5.05
C GLY A 348 -3.41 31.97 5.81
N HIS A 349 -3.18 31.84 7.11
CA HIS A 349 -2.53 32.91 7.89
C HIS A 349 -1.15 33.25 7.34
N ASN A 350 -0.30 32.26 7.06
CA ASN A 350 1.01 32.51 6.45
C ASN A 350 0.90 33.22 5.09
N LEU A 351 -0.17 32.97 4.32
CA LEU A 351 -0.45 33.65 3.05
C LEU A 351 -1.12 35.03 3.20
N GLY A 352 -1.22 35.57 4.42
CA GLY A 352 -1.73 36.89 4.71
C GLY A 352 -3.26 36.96 4.84
N LEU A 353 -3.93 35.82 4.98
CA LEU A 353 -5.37 35.73 5.19
C LEU A 353 -5.71 35.82 6.67
N VAL A 354 -6.89 36.34 6.99
CA VAL A 354 -7.39 36.42 8.37
C VAL A 354 -8.82 35.92 8.44
N HIS A 355 -9.34 35.86 9.67
CA HIS A 355 -10.70 35.40 9.94
C HIS A 355 -11.78 36.22 9.22
N ASP A 356 -13.04 35.81 9.29
CA ASP A 356 -14.12 36.62 8.76
C ASP A 356 -14.34 37.91 9.57
N ARG A 357 -14.92 38.92 8.92
CA ARG A 357 -15.11 40.26 9.50
C ARG A 357 -15.98 40.31 10.76
N THR A 358 -16.87 39.33 10.95
CA THR A 358 -17.85 39.38 12.05
C THR A 358 -17.21 39.00 13.37
N THR A 359 -16.28 38.06 13.32
CA THR A 359 -15.64 37.43 14.49
C THR A 359 -14.23 37.93 14.73
N GLN A 360 -13.67 38.74 13.83
CA GLN A 360 -12.38 39.42 13.98
C GLN A 360 -12.45 40.56 15.04
N ALA A 361 -13.03 40.29 16.20
CA ALA A 361 -12.92 41.18 17.35
C ALA A 361 -11.56 40.96 18.03
N GLY A 362 -10.48 41.49 17.43
CA GLY A 362 -9.21 41.71 18.14
C GLY A 362 -7.91 41.07 17.60
N GLY A 363 -7.81 40.68 16.33
CA GLY A 363 -6.52 40.18 15.78
C GLY A 363 -6.29 40.50 14.29
N GLY A 364 -5.03 40.76 13.93
CA GLY A 364 -4.46 40.66 12.58
C GLY A 364 -5.13 41.46 11.49
N ALA A 365 -4.56 42.58 11.02
CA ALA A 365 -4.97 43.11 9.71
C ALA A 365 -4.56 42.11 8.61
N PRO A 366 -5.41 41.80 7.62
CA PRO A 366 -4.98 41.00 6.48
C PRO A 366 -4.02 41.79 5.62
N LEU A 367 -3.14 41.07 4.92
CA LEU A 367 -2.17 41.65 4.00
C LEU A 367 -2.84 42.45 2.87
N TYR A 368 -3.98 41.94 2.39
CA TYR A 368 -4.86 42.65 1.46
C TYR A 368 -6.17 42.98 2.16
N SER A 369 -6.74 44.17 1.92
CA SER A 369 -7.96 44.65 2.58
C SER A 369 -9.22 43.80 2.37
N TYR A 370 -9.16 42.81 1.47
CA TYR A 370 -10.20 41.84 1.16
C TYR A 370 -9.83 40.40 1.57
N GLY A 371 -8.68 40.18 2.23
CA GLY A 371 -8.15 38.85 2.62
C GLY A 371 -8.88 38.17 3.79
N TYR A 372 -10.19 38.38 3.91
CA TYR A 372 -11.02 37.87 5.00
C TYR A 372 -11.69 36.56 4.63
N GLY A 373 -11.89 35.66 5.59
CA GLY A 373 -12.91 34.61 5.48
C GLY A 373 -14.32 35.18 5.30
N PHE A 374 -15.27 34.30 5.01
CA PHE A 374 -16.67 34.66 4.82
C PHE A 374 -17.61 33.67 5.54
N ARG A 375 -18.61 34.22 6.24
CA ARG A 375 -19.70 33.47 6.87
C ARG A 375 -20.94 33.58 5.99
N LEU A 376 -21.54 32.45 5.62
CA LEU A 376 -22.81 32.45 4.88
C LEU A 376 -24.01 32.54 5.83
N SER A 377 -23.91 31.87 6.98
CA SER A 377 -24.94 31.87 8.01
C SER A 377 -24.36 31.51 9.38
N GLU A 378 -25.20 31.50 10.41
CA GLU A 378 -24.82 30.95 11.72
C GLU A 378 -24.37 29.49 11.55
N GLY A 379 -23.18 29.19 12.07
CA GLY A 379 -22.58 27.87 11.99
C GLY A 379 -22.02 27.41 10.64
N TYR A 380 -21.99 28.26 9.61
CA TYR A 380 -21.42 27.92 8.28
C TYR A 380 -20.56 29.05 7.71
N GLY A 381 -19.32 28.71 7.35
CA GLY A 381 -18.41 29.64 6.69
C GLY A 381 -17.25 28.95 6.01
N THR A 382 -16.49 29.74 5.26
CA THR A 382 -15.28 29.32 4.54
C THR A 382 -14.19 28.83 5.50
N THR A 383 -13.14 28.20 4.98
CA THR A 383 -12.00 27.72 5.77
C THR A 383 -11.41 28.78 6.71
N MET A 384 -11.30 30.04 6.27
CA MET A 384 -10.80 31.16 7.09
C MET A 384 -11.90 31.84 7.94
N SER A 385 -13.02 31.18 8.25
CA SER A 385 -14.06 31.77 9.12
C SER A 385 -13.96 31.23 10.54
N TYR A 386 -14.36 32.05 11.51
CA TYR A 386 -14.38 31.63 12.91
C TYR A 386 -15.77 31.10 13.30
N PRO A 387 -15.85 29.89 13.84
CA PRO A 387 -17.10 29.35 14.36
C PRO A 387 -17.43 29.92 15.74
N GLU A 388 -18.38 30.85 15.84
CA GLU A 388 -19.06 31.06 17.12
C GLU A 388 -19.88 29.81 17.51
N LYS A 389 -20.17 29.64 18.82
CA LYS A 389 -20.87 28.46 19.36
C LYS A 389 -22.08 28.05 18.49
N GLY A 390 -22.13 26.78 18.07
CA GLY A 390 -23.20 26.26 17.19
C GLY A 390 -22.73 25.89 15.77
N PHE A 391 -21.43 25.66 15.57
CA PHE A 391 -20.88 25.44 14.24
C PHE A 391 -21.19 24.07 13.65
N SER A 392 -21.65 24.11 12.41
CA SER A 392 -22.27 23.00 11.69
C SER A 392 -21.40 22.51 10.51
N GLY A 393 -20.17 23.02 10.37
CA GLY A 393 -19.16 22.52 9.43
C GLY A 393 -18.61 23.56 8.47
N TYR A 394 -17.31 23.46 8.16
CA TYR A 394 -16.63 24.35 7.23
C TYR A 394 -17.06 24.08 5.80
N ILE A 395 -17.30 25.13 5.04
CA ILE A 395 -17.31 25.04 3.59
C ILE A 395 -15.85 25.00 3.17
N PRO A 396 -15.39 23.95 2.47
CA PRO A 396 -13.97 23.68 2.33
C PRO A 396 -13.37 24.50 1.16
N TYR A 397 -13.56 25.81 1.25
CA TYR A 397 -13.19 26.84 0.29
C TYR A 397 -12.69 28.06 1.06
N LEU A 398 -11.82 28.84 0.43
CA LEU A 398 -11.57 30.24 0.74
C LEU A 398 -12.75 31.10 0.26
N SER A 399 -12.85 32.33 0.75
CA SER A 399 -13.87 33.25 0.26
C SER A 399 -13.53 33.71 -1.16
N ASN A 400 -14.52 33.65 -2.04
CA ASN A 400 -14.45 34.11 -3.41
C ASN A 400 -15.86 34.54 -3.85
N PRO A 401 -16.11 35.84 -4.10
CA PRO A 401 -17.44 36.35 -4.46
C PRO A 401 -17.94 35.84 -5.82
N ASN A 402 -17.08 35.26 -6.66
CA ASN A 402 -17.46 34.68 -7.95
C ASN A 402 -17.94 33.22 -7.84
N ILE A 403 -17.74 32.58 -6.69
CA ILE A 403 -18.24 31.23 -6.41
C ILE A 403 -19.61 31.35 -5.75
N VAL A 404 -20.59 30.62 -6.27
CA VAL A 404 -21.96 30.62 -5.77
C VAL A 404 -22.31 29.22 -5.29
N ILE A 405 -22.72 29.10 -4.02
CA ILE A 405 -23.20 27.86 -3.41
C ILE A 405 -24.65 28.08 -3.01
N ASP A 406 -25.57 27.27 -3.54
CA ASP A 406 -27.01 27.39 -3.31
C ASP A 406 -27.59 28.79 -3.57
N GLY A 407 -27.07 29.47 -4.60
CA GLY A 407 -27.51 30.81 -4.99
C GLY A 407 -26.92 31.94 -4.14
N LEU A 408 -26.10 31.64 -3.14
CA LEU A 408 -25.41 32.62 -2.31
C LEU A 408 -23.93 32.73 -2.72
N PRO A 409 -23.43 33.95 -3.01
CA PRO A 409 -22.00 34.19 -3.20
C PRO A 409 -21.19 33.78 -1.97
N LEU A 410 -20.03 33.17 -2.20
CA LEU A 410 -19.11 32.72 -1.17
C LEU A 410 -18.10 33.82 -0.78
N GLY A 411 -18.56 35.05 -0.66
CA GLY A 411 -17.72 36.21 -0.41
C GLY A 411 -18.38 37.51 -0.83
N GLU A 412 -17.67 38.60 -0.62
CA GLU A 412 -18.12 39.96 -0.96
C GLU A 412 -17.12 40.61 -1.93
N PRO A 413 -17.59 41.24 -3.02
CA PRO A 413 -16.72 41.83 -4.03
C PRO A 413 -15.69 42.83 -3.49
N GLU A 414 -14.52 42.88 -4.14
CA GLU A 414 -13.52 43.91 -3.89
C GLU A 414 -14.11 45.31 -4.05
N GLY A 415 -13.69 46.25 -3.19
CA GLY A 415 -14.22 47.61 -3.14
C GLY A 415 -15.50 47.78 -2.29
N SER A 416 -16.17 46.69 -1.88
CA SER A 416 -17.19 46.74 -0.84
C SER A 416 -16.57 47.02 0.54
N PRO A 417 -17.22 47.80 1.43
CA PRO A 417 -16.78 47.95 2.83
C PRO A 417 -16.65 46.63 3.59
N LEU A 418 -17.39 45.59 3.14
CA LEU A 418 -17.38 44.25 3.72
C LEU A 418 -16.67 43.23 2.83
N SER A 419 -15.81 43.67 1.90
CA SER A 419 -15.12 42.80 0.92
C SER A 419 -14.46 41.58 1.59
N ALA A 420 -14.63 40.42 0.96
CA ALA A 420 -14.11 39.13 1.41
C ALA A 420 -13.83 38.27 0.17
N ASN A 421 -12.55 38.25 -0.23
CA ASN A 421 -12.01 37.50 -1.36
C ASN A 421 -10.61 36.96 -1.00
N SER A 422 -10.56 36.06 -0.02
CA SER A 422 -9.32 35.47 0.46
C SER A 422 -8.66 34.54 -0.57
N ALA A 423 -9.41 34.00 -1.53
CA ALA A 423 -8.86 33.26 -2.65
C ALA A 423 -7.95 34.13 -3.55
N LEU A 424 -8.38 35.36 -3.86
CA LEU A 424 -7.56 36.30 -4.63
C LEU A 424 -6.34 36.77 -3.84
N ALA A 425 -6.53 37.08 -2.55
CA ALA A 425 -5.43 37.48 -1.68
C ALA A 425 -4.33 36.40 -1.64
N ALA A 426 -4.71 35.14 -1.41
CA ALA A 426 -3.78 34.01 -1.46
C ALA A 426 -3.06 33.92 -2.81
N THR A 427 -3.82 34.02 -3.91
CA THR A 427 -3.27 33.95 -5.28
C THR A 427 -2.22 35.03 -5.54
N ARG A 428 -2.38 36.22 -4.96
CA ARG A 428 -1.39 37.31 -5.07
C ARG A 428 -0.18 37.12 -4.16
N THR A 429 -0.34 36.45 -3.03
CA THR A 429 0.74 36.16 -2.08
C THR A 429 1.63 34.98 -2.51
N ILE A 430 1.03 33.93 -3.09
CA ILE A 430 1.70 32.66 -3.43
C ILE A 430 3.03 32.83 -4.20
N PRO A 431 3.14 33.68 -5.24
CA PRO A 431 4.40 33.84 -5.99
C PRO A 431 5.58 34.31 -5.13
N TYR A 432 5.33 35.04 -4.03
CA TYR A 432 6.39 35.49 -3.12
C TYR A 432 6.93 34.34 -2.27
N PHE A 433 6.08 33.38 -1.90
CA PHE A 433 6.51 32.19 -1.16
C PHE A 433 7.27 31.21 -2.07
N GLU A 434 6.78 30.96 -3.29
CA GLU A 434 7.47 30.09 -4.27
C GLU A 434 8.87 30.63 -4.64
N ALA A 435 9.05 31.95 -4.61
CA ALA A 435 10.32 32.61 -4.87
C ALA A 435 11.37 32.41 -3.76
N ASN A 436 11.02 31.90 -2.57
CA ASN A 436 11.98 31.69 -1.48
C ASN A 436 13.13 30.76 -1.89
N TYR A 437 12.84 29.72 -2.67
CA TYR A 437 13.83 28.74 -3.11
C TYR A 437 13.84 28.46 -4.61
N GLU A 438 12.95 29.12 -5.38
CA GLU A 438 12.81 28.93 -6.83
C GLU A 438 12.71 27.44 -7.20
N ASN A 439 11.78 26.72 -6.55
CA ASN A 439 11.65 25.25 -6.49
C ASN A 439 11.32 24.54 -7.84
N ARG A 440 11.98 24.93 -8.94
CA ARG A 440 11.79 24.37 -10.29
C ARG A 440 12.19 22.90 -10.44
N ASP A 441 12.96 22.38 -9.49
CA ASP A 441 13.49 21.01 -9.48
C ASP A 441 13.08 20.24 -8.21
N VAL A 442 11.78 20.16 -7.91
CA VAL A 442 11.30 19.16 -6.96
C VAL A 442 11.66 17.78 -7.54
N GLN A 443 12.30 16.90 -6.75
CA GLN A 443 12.76 15.60 -7.22
C GLN A 443 11.55 14.67 -7.46
N LEU A 444 10.92 14.76 -8.64
CA LEU A 444 9.73 13.99 -9.02
C LEU A 444 10.05 12.56 -9.50
N ILE A 445 11.33 12.26 -9.78
CA ILE A 445 11.81 10.93 -10.16
C ILE A 445 11.99 10.08 -8.89
N PRO A 446 11.54 8.80 -8.86
CA PRO A 446 11.68 7.97 -7.68
C PRO A 446 13.13 7.71 -7.28
N PRO A 447 13.40 7.42 -6.00
CA PRO A 447 14.69 6.95 -5.56
C PRO A 447 14.90 5.49 -6.03
N ALA A 448 16.16 5.03 -6.01
CA ALA A 448 16.46 3.65 -6.37
C ALA A 448 15.76 2.67 -5.41
N PRO A 449 15.11 1.60 -5.91
CA PRO A 449 14.62 0.50 -5.07
C PRO A 449 15.75 -0.16 -4.28
N VAL A 450 15.39 -0.89 -3.22
CA VAL A 450 16.30 -1.79 -2.51
C VAL A 450 16.00 -3.21 -2.95
N LEU A 451 16.95 -3.84 -3.61
CA LEU A 451 16.86 -5.26 -3.94
C LEU A 451 17.18 -6.07 -2.68
N GLU A 452 16.22 -6.88 -2.22
CA GLU A 452 16.31 -7.66 -0.98
C GLU A 452 16.87 -9.05 -1.23
N ASN A 453 16.30 -9.76 -2.21
CA ASN A 453 16.67 -11.15 -2.48
C ASN A 453 16.46 -11.49 -3.96
N VAL A 454 17.18 -12.51 -4.43
CA VAL A 454 17.00 -13.10 -5.77
C VAL A 454 17.03 -14.61 -5.64
N THR A 455 16.02 -15.27 -6.18
CA THR A 455 16.01 -16.73 -6.37
C THR A 455 16.23 -17.04 -7.85
N SER A 456 16.95 -18.12 -8.17
CA SER A 456 17.31 -18.48 -9.55
C SER A 456 17.03 -19.95 -9.89
N SER A 457 16.74 -20.20 -11.17
CA SER A 457 16.76 -21.51 -11.82
C SER A 457 17.76 -21.49 -12.98
N SER A 458 17.78 -22.55 -13.82
CA SER A 458 18.63 -22.59 -15.02
C SER A 458 18.22 -21.59 -16.10
N THR A 459 16.97 -21.13 -16.10
CA THR A 459 16.43 -20.25 -17.15
C THR A 459 15.56 -19.11 -16.62
N ALA A 460 15.45 -18.95 -15.31
CA ALA A 460 14.67 -17.88 -14.70
C ALA A 460 15.32 -17.32 -13.43
N ALA A 461 14.94 -16.09 -13.08
CA ALA A 461 15.27 -15.49 -11.79
C ALA A 461 14.06 -14.70 -11.28
N THR A 462 13.74 -14.84 -9.99
CA THR A 462 12.70 -14.04 -9.34
C THR A 462 13.37 -13.06 -8.37
N VAL A 463 13.17 -11.77 -8.62
CA VAL A 463 13.75 -10.68 -7.83
C VAL A 463 12.73 -10.11 -6.85
N PHE A 464 13.13 -10.02 -5.59
CA PHE A 464 12.35 -9.44 -4.49
C PHE A 464 12.99 -8.12 -4.08
N PHE A 465 12.20 -7.06 -4.05
CA PHE A 465 12.69 -5.72 -3.74
C PHE A 465 11.66 -4.92 -2.94
N GLN A 466 12.16 -3.95 -2.19
CA GLN A 466 11.37 -2.87 -1.61
C GLN A 466 11.47 -1.63 -2.50
N SER A 467 10.31 -1.07 -2.82
CA SER A 467 10.26 0.27 -3.38
C SER A 467 10.71 1.28 -2.33
N LYS A 468 11.55 2.23 -2.71
CA LYS A 468 11.83 3.41 -1.90
C LYS A 468 10.98 4.58 -2.38
N ARG A 469 10.57 5.42 -1.44
CA ARG A 469 9.86 6.67 -1.70
C ARG A 469 10.33 7.71 -0.69
N ASN A 470 10.73 8.88 -1.15
CA ASN A 470 10.80 10.04 -0.27
C ASN A 470 9.42 10.70 -0.22
N ILE A 471 9.08 11.29 0.91
CA ILE A 471 7.80 11.98 1.08
C ILE A 471 7.68 13.12 0.05
N GLY A 472 6.48 13.30 -0.49
CA GLY A 472 6.21 14.29 -1.55
C GLY A 472 6.50 13.80 -2.95
N GLN A 473 7.23 12.70 -3.10
CA GLN A 473 7.54 12.17 -4.42
C GLN A 473 6.36 11.36 -4.98
N PRO A 474 6.07 11.49 -6.29
CA PRO A 474 5.09 10.66 -6.97
C PRO A 474 5.44 9.16 -6.89
N THR A 475 4.47 8.32 -6.54
CA THR A 475 4.64 6.87 -6.39
C THR A 475 5.22 6.23 -7.64
N PRO A 476 6.19 5.31 -7.51
CA PRO A 476 6.59 4.42 -8.60
C PRO A 476 5.38 3.65 -9.15
N THR A 477 5.13 3.78 -10.44
CA THR A 477 4.04 3.06 -11.12
C THR A 477 4.52 1.77 -11.78
N PHE A 478 5.82 1.65 -12.07
CA PHE A 478 6.42 0.46 -12.63
C PHE A 478 7.82 0.21 -12.07
N PHE A 479 8.23 -1.05 -12.14
CA PHE A 479 9.58 -1.49 -11.83
C PHE A 479 10.12 -2.32 -12.99
N THR A 480 11.38 -2.13 -13.33
CA THR A 480 12.07 -2.91 -14.36
C THR A 480 13.24 -3.63 -13.74
N ALA A 481 13.14 -4.97 -13.70
CA ALA A 481 14.19 -5.86 -13.27
C ALA A 481 15.14 -6.17 -14.43
N ASN A 482 16.43 -6.23 -14.14
CA ASN A 482 17.49 -6.65 -15.06
C ASN A 482 18.28 -7.78 -14.43
N CYS A 483 18.31 -8.97 -15.04
CA CYS A 483 19.24 -10.04 -14.69
C CYS A 483 20.00 -10.48 -15.94
N GLY A 484 21.33 -10.32 -15.94
CA GLY A 484 22.16 -10.78 -17.06
C GLY A 484 21.87 -10.10 -18.40
N GLY A 485 21.27 -8.90 -18.41
CA GLY A 485 20.85 -8.18 -19.61
C GLY A 485 19.40 -8.42 -20.02
N THR A 486 18.71 -9.39 -19.42
CA THR A 486 17.28 -9.61 -19.63
C THR A 486 16.48 -8.60 -18.82
N LEU A 487 15.58 -7.86 -19.48
CA LEU A 487 14.76 -6.81 -18.86
C LEU A 487 13.30 -7.24 -18.84
N ILE A 488 12.68 -7.26 -17.65
CA ILE A 488 11.24 -7.49 -17.48
C ILE A 488 10.67 -6.42 -16.54
N SER A 489 9.49 -5.92 -16.87
CA SER A 489 8.79 -4.92 -16.07
C SER A 489 7.57 -5.51 -15.37
N GLY A 490 7.26 -4.99 -14.19
CA GLY A 490 6.08 -5.31 -13.39
C GLY A 490 5.63 -4.11 -12.56
N SER A 491 4.43 -4.17 -11.99
CA SER A 491 3.88 -3.10 -11.14
C SER A 491 4.26 -3.24 -9.66
N SER A 492 4.80 -4.40 -9.25
CA SER A 492 5.14 -4.69 -7.85
C SER A 492 6.26 -5.73 -7.74
N SER A 493 6.78 -5.89 -6.53
CA SER A 493 7.64 -7.02 -6.15
C SER A 493 6.78 -8.25 -5.84
N PRO A 494 7.22 -9.48 -6.16
CA PRO A 494 8.42 -9.80 -6.93
C PRO A 494 8.24 -9.69 -8.46
N ILE A 495 9.35 -9.61 -9.20
CA ILE A 495 9.36 -9.75 -10.67
C ILE A 495 10.11 -11.02 -11.06
N THR A 496 9.46 -11.88 -11.87
CA THR A 496 10.08 -13.09 -12.43
C THR A 496 10.55 -12.84 -13.85
N LEU A 497 11.84 -13.06 -14.10
CA LEU A 497 12.47 -13.03 -15.41
C LEU A 497 12.60 -14.45 -15.94
N THR A 498 12.06 -14.73 -17.11
CA THR A 498 12.17 -16.03 -17.80
C THR A 498 13.03 -15.92 -19.05
N GLY A 499 13.60 -17.04 -19.51
CA GLY A 499 14.43 -17.07 -20.73
C GLY A 499 15.87 -16.62 -20.51
N LEU A 500 16.35 -16.67 -19.27
CA LEU A 500 17.77 -16.53 -18.98
C LEU A 500 18.52 -17.73 -19.60
N SER A 501 19.75 -17.49 -20.04
CA SER A 501 20.61 -18.59 -20.47
C SER A 501 21.08 -19.41 -19.25
N PRO A 502 21.56 -20.64 -19.43
CA PRO A 502 22.32 -21.32 -18.40
C PRO A 502 23.76 -20.78 -18.44
N VAL A 503 24.12 -19.79 -17.60
CA VAL A 503 25.52 -19.31 -17.44
C VAL A 503 25.95 -19.39 -15.97
N SER A 504 27.24 -19.24 -15.68
CA SER A 504 27.78 -19.46 -14.32
C SER A 504 27.28 -18.49 -13.24
N SER A 505 26.84 -17.28 -13.59
CA SER A 505 26.19 -16.35 -12.65
C SER A 505 25.50 -15.19 -13.36
N TYR A 506 24.49 -14.60 -12.69
CA TYR A 506 23.79 -13.39 -13.12
C TYR A 506 23.84 -12.34 -12.03
N SER A 507 24.12 -11.09 -12.43
CA SER A 507 23.87 -9.93 -11.57
C SER A 507 22.49 -9.38 -11.86
N CYS A 508 21.69 -9.23 -10.80
CA CYS A 508 20.33 -8.73 -10.86
C CYS A 508 20.21 -7.34 -10.22
N SER A 509 19.39 -6.47 -10.81
CA SER A 509 19.11 -5.12 -10.32
C SER A 509 17.71 -4.65 -10.73
N VAL A 510 17.17 -3.62 -10.09
CA VAL A 510 15.83 -3.07 -10.35
C VAL A 510 15.89 -1.55 -10.47
N ARG A 511 15.06 -0.98 -11.36
CA ARG A 511 14.75 0.45 -11.40
C ARG A 511 13.26 0.65 -11.16
N ALA A 512 12.90 1.72 -10.47
CA ALA A 512 11.52 2.22 -10.39
C ALA A 512 11.28 3.26 -11.48
N SER A 513 10.04 3.45 -11.90
CA SER A 513 9.64 4.55 -12.77
C SER A 513 8.24 5.07 -12.42
N ASN A 514 8.00 6.33 -12.77
CA ASN A 514 6.70 6.98 -12.70
C ASN A 514 6.51 7.87 -13.95
N GLN A 515 5.46 8.68 -14.00
CA GLN A 515 5.18 9.59 -15.12
C GLN A 515 6.25 10.66 -15.36
N TYR A 516 7.16 10.87 -14.41
CA TYR A 516 8.21 11.90 -14.47
C TYR A 516 9.60 11.34 -14.82
N GLY A 517 9.82 10.03 -14.71
CA GLY A 517 11.09 9.42 -15.14
C GLY A 517 11.40 8.07 -14.49
N VAL A 518 12.64 7.64 -14.69
CA VAL A 518 13.18 6.35 -14.23
C VAL A 518 14.25 6.61 -13.17
N SER A 519 14.18 5.87 -12.06
CA SER A 519 15.11 5.98 -10.94
C SER A 519 16.54 5.56 -11.33
N PRO A 520 17.55 5.91 -10.51
CA PRO A 520 18.82 5.20 -10.48
C PRO A 520 18.62 3.69 -10.23
N VAL A 521 19.63 2.89 -10.54
CA VAL A 521 19.60 1.44 -10.32
C VAL A 521 19.72 1.09 -8.83
N SER A 522 19.02 0.05 -8.38
CA SER A 522 19.17 -0.52 -7.04
C SER A 522 20.60 -1.03 -6.77
N ASN A 523 20.85 -1.49 -5.54
CA ASN A 523 21.94 -2.44 -5.30
C ASN A 523 21.79 -3.68 -6.20
N SER A 524 22.91 -4.37 -6.44
CA SER A 524 22.92 -5.58 -7.27
C SER A 524 23.20 -6.82 -6.42
N ILE A 525 22.49 -7.90 -6.70
CA ILE A 525 22.73 -9.23 -6.10
C ILE A 525 23.20 -10.16 -7.21
N THR A 526 24.31 -10.86 -6.98
CA THR A 526 24.81 -11.89 -7.89
C THR A 526 24.33 -13.25 -7.44
N VAL A 527 23.59 -13.93 -8.31
CA VAL A 527 23.14 -15.31 -8.11
C VAL A 527 23.92 -16.23 -9.04
N ALA A 528 24.42 -17.34 -8.49
CA ALA A 528 24.88 -18.45 -9.32
C ALA A 528 23.67 -18.99 -10.10
N ALA A 529 23.77 -19.10 -11.42
CA ALA A 529 22.77 -19.84 -12.16
C ALA A 529 23.15 -21.32 -12.07
N LEU A 530 22.17 -22.17 -11.77
CA LEU A 530 22.38 -23.62 -11.73
C LEU A 530 22.78 -24.07 -13.14
N SER A 531 23.90 -24.77 -13.26
CA SER A 531 24.31 -25.32 -14.55
C SER A 531 23.26 -26.33 -15.06
N GLU A 532 23.16 -26.52 -16.37
CA GLU A 532 22.26 -27.53 -16.94
C GLU A 532 22.55 -28.93 -16.37
N SER A 533 23.83 -29.23 -16.14
CA SER A 533 24.29 -30.47 -15.52
C SER A 533 23.84 -30.58 -14.06
N GLU A 534 23.91 -29.50 -13.29
CA GLU A 534 23.44 -29.47 -11.90
C GLU A 534 21.93 -29.70 -11.80
N VAL A 535 21.15 -29.06 -12.69
CA VAL A 535 19.71 -29.31 -12.79
C VAL A 535 19.42 -30.78 -13.05
N GLN A 536 20.06 -31.38 -14.06
CA GLN A 536 19.78 -32.75 -14.46
C GLN A 536 20.20 -33.77 -13.41
N ILE A 537 21.36 -33.58 -12.77
CA ILE A 537 21.81 -34.46 -11.69
C ILE A 537 20.87 -34.35 -10.50
N THR A 538 20.41 -33.14 -10.13
CA THR A 538 19.44 -32.96 -9.05
C THR A 538 18.11 -33.67 -9.35
N GLU A 539 17.56 -33.52 -10.57
CA GLU A 539 16.34 -34.22 -10.98
C GLU A 539 16.50 -35.75 -10.99
N VAL A 540 17.67 -36.25 -11.40
CA VAL A 540 18.02 -37.68 -11.35
C VAL A 540 18.04 -38.20 -9.91
N TYR A 541 18.61 -37.44 -8.97
CA TYR A 541 18.59 -37.80 -7.54
C TYR A 541 17.18 -37.85 -6.98
N ILE A 542 16.34 -36.86 -7.33
CA ILE A 542 14.93 -36.88 -6.96
C ILE A 542 14.27 -38.16 -7.51
N GLY A 543 14.39 -38.42 -8.81
CA GLY A 543 13.70 -39.55 -9.44
C GLY A 543 14.16 -40.93 -8.96
N LEU A 544 15.47 -41.17 -8.91
CA LEU A 544 16.03 -42.48 -8.53
C LEU A 544 16.04 -42.72 -7.02
N GLN A 545 16.43 -41.69 -6.25
CA GLN A 545 16.70 -41.85 -4.81
C GLN A 545 15.61 -41.22 -3.92
N GLY A 546 14.67 -40.46 -4.48
CA GLY A 546 13.60 -39.81 -3.72
C GLY A 546 14.07 -38.70 -2.79
N ARG A 547 15.27 -38.14 -3.02
CA ARG A 547 15.89 -37.17 -2.12
C ARG A 547 16.72 -36.13 -2.87
N ALA A 548 17.01 -35.01 -2.20
CA ALA A 548 18.04 -34.07 -2.64
C ALA A 548 19.44 -34.73 -2.62
N PRO A 549 20.35 -34.37 -3.54
CA PRO A 549 21.72 -34.85 -3.51
C PRO A 549 22.50 -34.27 -2.32
N ASP A 550 23.49 -34.99 -1.81
CA ASP A 550 24.45 -34.39 -0.88
C ASP A 550 25.42 -33.47 -1.65
N PRO A 551 26.02 -32.45 -0.99
CA PRO A 551 26.88 -31.49 -1.69
C PRO A 551 28.06 -32.14 -2.44
N GLY A 552 28.67 -33.18 -1.86
CA GLY A 552 29.81 -33.86 -2.46
C GLY A 552 29.42 -34.73 -3.64
N GLY A 553 28.32 -35.48 -3.51
CA GLY A 553 27.73 -36.28 -4.58
C GLY A 553 27.29 -35.42 -5.76
N LEU A 554 26.60 -34.30 -5.51
CA LEU A 554 26.19 -33.37 -6.56
C LEU A 554 27.41 -32.87 -7.35
N ALA A 555 28.43 -32.37 -6.65
CA ALA A 555 29.64 -31.87 -7.27
C ALA A 555 30.38 -32.96 -8.08
N TYR A 556 30.45 -34.18 -7.56
CA TYR A 556 31.07 -35.30 -8.27
C TYR A 556 30.34 -35.61 -9.58
N TRP A 557 29.02 -35.80 -9.53
CA TRP A 557 28.23 -36.20 -10.69
C TRP A 557 28.10 -35.10 -11.74
N VAL A 558 28.02 -33.82 -11.33
CA VAL A 558 28.07 -32.67 -12.25
C VAL A 558 29.39 -32.66 -13.01
N ASN A 559 30.53 -32.81 -12.32
CA ASN A 559 31.84 -32.86 -12.97
C ASN A 559 31.96 -34.04 -13.94
N GLN A 560 31.42 -35.21 -13.61
CA GLN A 560 31.43 -36.38 -14.49
C GLN A 560 30.57 -36.15 -15.75
N LEU A 561 29.42 -35.51 -15.61
CA LEU A 561 28.53 -35.17 -16.73
C LEU A 561 29.20 -34.14 -17.65
N ASP A 562 29.75 -33.06 -17.08
CA ASP A 562 30.45 -32.02 -17.83
C ASP A 562 31.68 -32.58 -18.56
N ALA A 563 32.45 -33.45 -17.92
CA ALA A 563 33.61 -34.10 -18.54
C ALA A 563 33.21 -35.00 -19.72
N ALA A 564 32.11 -35.75 -19.60
CA ALA A 564 31.61 -36.61 -20.68
C ALA A 564 31.14 -35.78 -21.89
N ILE A 565 30.46 -34.66 -21.63
CA ILE A 565 30.01 -33.73 -22.68
C ILE A 565 31.21 -33.05 -23.34
N ALA A 566 32.20 -32.60 -22.56
CA ALA A 566 33.44 -32.03 -23.07
C ALA A 566 34.24 -33.04 -23.92
N ALA A 567 34.13 -34.34 -23.62
CA ALA A 567 34.69 -35.43 -24.43
C ALA A 567 33.87 -35.76 -25.70
N GLY A 568 32.81 -35.01 -25.99
CA GLY A 568 32.00 -35.13 -27.20
C GLY A 568 30.82 -36.11 -27.11
N GLN A 569 30.48 -36.61 -25.91
CA GLN A 569 29.27 -37.42 -25.76
C GLN A 569 28.02 -36.56 -25.86
N THR A 570 26.93 -37.12 -26.41
CA THR A 570 25.63 -36.46 -26.29
C THR A 570 25.20 -36.48 -24.82
N ARG A 571 24.55 -35.40 -24.37
CA ARG A 571 24.07 -35.27 -22.99
C ARG A 571 23.16 -36.42 -22.57
N SER A 572 22.27 -36.89 -23.46
CA SER A 572 21.41 -38.06 -23.19
C SER A 572 22.23 -39.33 -22.97
N SER A 573 23.26 -39.59 -23.80
CA SER A 573 24.14 -40.75 -23.62
C SER A 573 24.97 -40.67 -22.33
N ALA A 574 25.49 -39.48 -22.01
CA ALA A 574 26.26 -39.24 -20.79
C ALA A 574 25.39 -39.44 -19.54
N LEU A 575 24.18 -38.87 -19.52
CA LEU A 575 23.21 -39.06 -18.43
C LEU A 575 22.87 -40.53 -18.24
N LYS A 576 22.55 -41.27 -19.31
CA LYS A 576 22.22 -42.70 -19.23
C LYS A 576 23.32 -43.52 -18.55
N LYS A 577 24.58 -43.28 -18.93
CA LYS A 577 25.72 -43.95 -18.29
C LYS A 577 25.79 -43.60 -16.80
N LEU A 578 25.63 -42.33 -16.48
CA LEU A 578 25.80 -41.80 -15.13
C LEU A 578 24.67 -42.25 -14.20
N THR A 579 23.42 -42.27 -14.68
CA THR A 579 22.28 -42.88 -14.00
C THR A 579 22.47 -44.38 -13.80
N ASN A 580 23.07 -45.08 -14.76
CA ASN A 580 23.39 -46.50 -14.61
C ASN A 580 24.42 -46.72 -13.47
N ASP A 581 25.43 -45.87 -13.37
CA ASP A 581 26.40 -45.92 -12.28
C ASP A 581 25.74 -45.63 -10.91
N ILE A 582 24.74 -44.74 -10.86
CA ILE A 582 23.93 -44.49 -9.65
C ILE A 582 23.09 -45.73 -9.26
N THR A 583 22.46 -46.39 -10.23
CA THR A 583 21.67 -47.62 -9.98
C THR A 583 22.52 -48.84 -9.62
N LEU A 584 23.85 -48.76 -9.72
CA LEU A 584 24.77 -49.79 -9.21
C LEU A 584 25.23 -49.53 -7.78
N SER A 585 24.77 -48.44 -7.16
CA SER A 585 25.13 -48.09 -5.79
C SER A 585 24.34 -48.90 -4.77
N ALA A 586 24.95 -49.20 -3.61
CA ALA A 586 24.24 -49.83 -2.49
C ALA A 586 23.05 -48.98 -1.99
N GLU A 587 23.03 -47.69 -2.30
CA GLU A 587 21.90 -46.81 -1.96
C GLU A 587 20.68 -47.09 -2.83
N TRP A 588 20.88 -47.37 -4.12
CA TRP A 588 19.81 -47.80 -5.01
C TRP A 588 19.16 -49.10 -4.52
N ASP A 589 19.98 -50.10 -4.22
CA ASP A 589 19.52 -51.42 -3.74
C ASP A 589 18.73 -51.34 -2.42
N ALA A 590 19.04 -50.35 -1.57
CA ALA A 590 18.34 -50.11 -0.32
C ALA A 590 17.03 -49.31 -0.49
N GLY A 591 16.86 -48.64 -1.63
CA GLY A 591 15.71 -47.81 -1.96
C GLY A 591 14.74 -48.52 -2.92
N ILE A 592 14.33 -47.81 -3.97
CA ILE A 592 13.37 -48.35 -4.95
C ILE A 592 13.95 -49.55 -5.73
N GLY A 593 15.28 -49.65 -5.81
CA GLY A 593 16.02 -50.75 -6.44
C GLY A 593 15.96 -52.10 -5.72
N ALA A 594 15.41 -52.15 -4.50
CA ALA A 594 15.09 -53.41 -3.83
C ALA A 594 14.06 -54.26 -4.61
N ASN A 595 13.34 -53.64 -5.55
CA ASN A 595 12.42 -54.31 -6.45
C ASN A 595 13.15 -54.79 -7.71
N ASP A 596 12.84 -56.00 -8.17
CA ASP A 596 13.36 -56.52 -9.43
C ASP A 596 12.52 -56.02 -10.62
N GLY A 597 13.04 -55.07 -11.40
CA GLY A 597 12.39 -54.50 -12.57
C GLY A 597 12.18 -55.48 -13.73
N LEU A 598 12.79 -56.67 -13.70
CA LEU A 598 12.52 -57.75 -14.65
C LEU A 598 11.30 -58.58 -14.24
N THR A 599 10.77 -58.40 -13.04
CA THR A 599 9.50 -58.98 -12.60
C THR A 599 8.36 -57.98 -12.74
N GLN A 600 7.17 -58.44 -13.13
CA GLN A 600 6.01 -57.55 -13.28
C GLN A 600 5.71 -56.77 -11.98
N SER A 601 5.70 -57.44 -10.83
CA SER A 601 5.44 -56.80 -9.55
C SER A 601 6.52 -55.78 -9.16
N GLY A 602 7.80 -56.09 -9.43
CA GLY A 602 8.89 -55.17 -9.12
C GLY A 602 8.90 -53.97 -10.06
N ALA A 603 8.69 -54.18 -11.36
CA ALA A 603 8.57 -53.13 -12.35
C ALA A 603 7.42 -52.15 -12.00
N GLU A 604 6.23 -52.67 -11.67
CA GLU A 604 5.11 -51.81 -11.25
C GLU A 604 5.42 -50.98 -10.00
N ALA A 605 6.15 -51.55 -9.03
CA ALA A 605 6.55 -50.84 -7.82
C ALA A 605 7.54 -49.70 -8.13
N ILE A 606 8.53 -49.95 -8.99
CA ILE A 606 9.51 -48.95 -9.43
C ILE A 606 8.81 -47.79 -10.15
N VAL A 607 7.91 -48.09 -11.09
CA VAL A 607 7.17 -47.06 -11.83
C VAL A 607 6.39 -46.16 -10.89
N ARG A 608 5.66 -46.75 -9.94
CA ARG A 608 4.86 -45.97 -8.98
C ARG A 608 5.72 -45.09 -8.08
N ALA A 609 6.87 -45.60 -7.64
CA ALA A 609 7.78 -44.85 -6.79
C ALA A 609 8.43 -43.67 -7.54
N MET A 610 8.92 -43.88 -8.77
CA MET A 610 9.50 -42.79 -9.57
C MET A 610 8.52 -41.67 -9.87
N TYR A 611 7.24 -41.99 -10.13
CA TYR A 611 6.20 -40.98 -10.34
C TYR A 611 5.92 -40.16 -9.07
N LEU A 612 5.88 -40.79 -7.90
CA LEU A 612 5.75 -40.07 -6.63
C LEU A 612 6.96 -39.18 -6.36
N ASN A 613 8.15 -39.70 -6.58
CA ASN A 613 9.39 -38.97 -6.41
C ASN A 613 9.42 -37.69 -7.26
N LEU A 614 9.21 -37.81 -8.57
CA LEU A 614 9.33 -36.69 -9.52
C LEU A 614 8.12 -35.74 -9.51
N PHE A 615 6.90 -36.26 -9.38
CA PHE A 615 5.67 -35.53 -9.70
C PHE A 615 4.67 -35.43 -8.54
N ASP A 616 4.98 -36.03 -7.39
CA ASP A 616 4.13 -36.01 -6.20
C ASP A 616 2.70 -36.50 -6.43
N ARG A 617 2.53 -37.38 -7.41
CA ARG A 617 1.25 -38.00 -7.75
C ARG A 617 1.42 -39.46 -8.09
N PRO A 618 0.38 -40.29 -7.90
CA PRO A 618 0.42 -41.68 -8.34
C PRO A 618 0.51 -41.77 -9.87
N ALA A 619 1.30 -42.74 -10.35
CA ALA A 619 1.25 -43.18 -11.75
C ALA A 619 -0.16 -43.70 -12.09
N THR A 620 -0.69 -43.29 -13.25
CA THR A 620 -1.98 -43.80 -13.73
C THR A 620 -1.87 -45.27 -14.11
N ALA A 621 -3.00 -45.98 -14.25
CA ALA A 621 -2.99 -47.37 -14.72
C ALA A 621 -2.31 -47.52 -16.10
N SER A 622 -2.42 -46.51 -16.97
CA SER A 622 -1.77 -46.49 -18.28
C SER A 622 -0.26 -46.27 -18.18
N ASP A 623 0.18 -45.37 -17.31
CA ASP A 623 1.61 -45.15 -17.04
C ASP A 623 2.27 -46.44 -16.53
N VAL A 624 1.64 -47.10 -15.55
CA VAL A 624 2.12 -48.34 -14.96
C VAL A 624 2.19 -49.45 -16.01
N ALA A 625 1.13 -49.64 -16.80
CA ALA A 625 1.10 -50.66 -17.84
C ALA A 625 2.18 -50.44 -18.91
N TYR A 626 2.39 -49.19 -19.34
CA TYR A 626 3.39 -48.85 -20.36
C TYR A 626 4.81 -49.10 -19.86
N TRP A 627 5.18 -48.49 -18.73
CA TRP A 627 6.56 -48.53 -18.24
C TRP A 627 6.94 -49.90 -17.67
N SER A 628 6.03 -50.60 -16.99
CA SER A 628 6.33 -51.94 -16.47
C SER A 628 6.57 -52.97 -17.57
N ALA A 629 5.87 -52.85 -18.71
CA ALA A 629 6.13 -53.70 -19.88
C ALA A 629 7.51 -53.44 -20.50
N ASP A 630 7.91 -52.16 -20.60
CA ASP A 630 9.23 -51.79 -21.14
C ASP A 630 10.39 -52.22 -20.20
N LEU A 631 10.19 -52.15 -18.88
CA LEU A 631 11.15 -52.62 -17.88
C LEU A 631 11.28 -54.16 -17.89
N THR A 632 10.17 -54.90 -17.82
CA THR A 632 10.18 -56.37 -17.77
C THR A 632 10.77 -57.02 -19.02
N THR A 633 10.65 -56.37 -20.18
CA THR A 633 11.26 -56.82 -21.44
C THR A 633 12.73 -56.40 -21.59
N GLY A 634 13.25 -55.58 -20.68
CA GLY A 634 14.59 -54.98 -20.78
C GLY A 634 14.72 -53.98 -21.95
N ARG A 635 13.60 -53.51 -22.51
CA ARG A 635 13.61 -52.51 -23.60
C ARG A 635 14.11 -51.16 -23.11
N VAL A 636 13.82 -50.84 -21.85
CA VAL A 636 14.24 -49.65 -21.13
C VAL A 636 14.73 -50.12 -19.76
N THR A 637 15.87 -49.62 -19.28
CA THR A 637 16.31 -49.84 -17.90
C THR A 637 15.70 -48.82 -16.94
N GLU A 638 15.74 -49.05 -15.64
CA GLU A 638 15.30 -48.09 -14.63
C GLU A 638 16.06 -46.76 -14.75
N SER A 639 17.36 -46.84 -15.01
CA SER A 639 18.24 -45.70 -15.27
C SER A 639 17.86 -44.93 -16.54
N GLU A 640 17.38 -45.60 -17.58
CA GLU A 640 16.88 -44.93 -18.78
C GLU A 640 15.48 -44.34 -18.57
N MET A 641 14.62 -45.02 -17.80
CA MET A 641 13.27 -44.60 -17.52
C MET A 641 13.23 -43.25 -16.80
N VAL A 642 14.06 -43.05 -15.76
CA VAL A 642 14.08 -41.76 -15.03
C VAL A 642 14.41 -40.59 -15.94
N VAL A 643 15.37 -40.76 -16.87
CA VAL A 643 15.77 -39.73 -17.84
C VAL A 643 14.62 -39.44 -18.80
N LEU A 644 13.93 -40.48 -19.27
CA LEU A 644 12.78 -40.32 -20.17
C LEU A 644 11.59 -39.63 -19.49
N LEU A 645 11.35 -39.90 -18.20
CA LEU A 645 10.30 -39.21 -17.43
C LEU A 645 10.60 -37.73 -17.26
N ILE A 646 11.83 -37.37 -16.88
CA ILE A 646 12.27 -35.97 -16.72
C ILE A 646 12.09 -35.21 -18.04
N LEU A 647 12.65 -35.75 -19.13
CA LEU A 647 12.53 -35.13 -20.46
C LEU A 647 11.07 -35.04 -20.93
N GLY A 648 10.28 -36.10 -20.66
CA GLY A 648 8.86 -36.16 -20.99
C GLY A 648 8.04 -35.09 -20.30
N ALA A 649 8.30 -34.82 -19.02
CA ALA A 649 7.63 -33.78 -18.25
C ALA A 649 7.96 -32.37 -18.80
N GLN A 650 9.26 -32.08 -18.98
CA GLN A 650 9.73 -30.77 -19.45
C GLN A 650 9.20 -30.41 -20.85
N SER A 651 9.03 -31.39 -21.74
CA SER A 651 8.53 -31.15 -23.11
C SER A 651 7.07 -30.70 -23.20
N LYS A 652 6.27 -30.84 -22.12
CA LYS A 652 4.82 -30.64 -22.16
C LYS A 652 4.32 -29.42 -21.39
N GLY A 653 5.17 -28.74 -20.61
CA GLY A 653 4.77 -27.57 -19.80
C GLY A 653 3.54 -27.83 -18.90
N ASN A 654 3.34 -29.08 -18.49
CA ASN A 654 2.16 -29.55 -17.77
C ASN A 654 2.36 -29.47 -16.24
N ALA A 655 1.34 -29.85 -15.47
CA ALA A 655 1.41 -29.87 -13.99
C ALA A 655 2.63 -30.64 -13.46
N ASP A 656 3.03 -31.74 -14.10
CA ASP A 656 4.21 -32.53 -13.70
C ASP A 656 5.51 -31.72 -13.82
N SER A 657 5.66 -30.92 -14.89
CA SER A 657 6.82 -30.05 -15.04
C SER A 657 6.91 -28.96 -13.98
N GLN A 658 5.76 -28.44 -13.50
CA GLN A 658 5.73 -27.44 -12.43
C GLN A 658 6.11 -28.05 -11.08
N VAL A 659 5.57 -29.24 -10.76
CA VAL A 659 5.93 -29.93 -9.50
C VAL A 659 7.40 -30.31 -9.50
N LEU A 660 7.91 -30.87 -10.61
CA LEU A 660 9.32 -31.21 -10.74
C LEU A 660 10.22 -29.98 -10.54
N GLU A 661 9.82 -28.83 -11.08
CA GLU A 661 10.53 -27.56 -10.90
C GLU A 661 10.57 -27.11 -9.42
N PHE A 662 9.46 -27.19 -8.69
CA PHE A 662 9.45 -26.87 -7.25
C PHE A 662 10.32 -27.84 -6.45
N LYS A 663 10.23 -29.16 -6.71
CA LYS A 663 11.07 -30.17 -6.04
C LYS A 663 12.56 -29.94 -6.34
N ARG A 664 12.90 -29.60 -7.58
CA ARG A 664 14.26 -29.26 -8.00
C ARG A 664 14.79 -28.03 -7.26
N GLN A 665 13.99 -26.97 -7.13
CA GLN A 665 14.38 -25.78 -6.37
C GLN A 665 14.63 -26.10 -4.89
N ALA A 666 13.77 -26.89 -4.26
CA ALA A 666 13.95 -27.31 -2.88
C ALA A 666 15.22 -28.17 -2.71
N ALA A 667 15.45 -29.12 -3.61
CA ALA A 667 16.64 -29.96 -3.62
C ALA A 667 17.93 -29.15 -3.80
N SER A 668 17.97 -28.23 -4.77
CA SER A 668 19.11 -27.34 -4.97
C SER A 668 19.36 -26.47 -3.74
N TYR A 669 18.32 -25.88 -3.15
CA TYR A 669 18.46 -25.09 -1.92
C TYR A 669 19.07 -25.91 -0.78
N TYR A 670 18.57 -27.14 -0.59
CA TYR A 670 19.11 -28.06 0.41
C TYR A 670 20.59 -28.36 0.15
N SER A 671 20.95 -28.78 -1.07
CA SER A 671 22.33 -29.16 -1.43
C SER A 671 23.31 -27.98 -1.40
N SER A 672 22.87 -26.75 -1.70
CA SER A 672 23.73 -25.57 -1.65
C SER A 672 24.00 -25.07 -0.22
N ASN A 673 23.08 -25.31 0.72
CA ASN A 673 23.17 -24.75 2.07
C ASN A 673 23.60 -25.79 3.13
N ILE A 674 23.28 -27.07 2.93
CA ILE A 674 23.60 -28.10 3.92
C ILE A 674 25.11 -28.37 3.96
N THR A 675 25.66 -28.55 5.17
CA THR A 675 27.06 -28.98 5.33
C THR A 675 27.15 -30.51 5.37
N SER A 676 28.32 -31.08 5.06
CA SER A 676 28.54 -32.52 5.24
C SER A 676 28.30 -33.01 6.67
N ALA A 677 28.42 -32.13 7.68
CA ALA A 677 28.16 -32.46 9.09
C ALA A 677 26.67 -32.44 9.45
N SER A 678 25.88 -31.58 8.79
CA SER A 678 24.44 -31.45 9.01
C SER A 678 23.61 -32.34 8.07
N PHE A 679 24.23 -32.89 7.03
CA PHE A 679 23.57 -33.75 6.07
C PHE A 679 23.12 -35.07 6.69
N SER A 680 21.85 -35.43 6.49
CA SER A 680 21.34 -36.79 6.65
C SER A 680 20.49 -37.20 5.43
N ARG A 681 20.35 -38.50 5.20
CA ARG A 681 19.45 -39.00 4.12
C ARG A 681 18.00 -38.68 4.40
N GLU A 682 17.59 -38.72 5.67
CA GLU A 682 16.22 -38.42 6.09
C GLU A 682 15.88 -36.97 5.76
N SER A 683 16.69 -36.02 6.22
CA SER A 683 16.49 -34.60 5.91
C SER A 683 16.57 -34.28 4.42
N ALA A 684 17.42 -34.99 3.65
CA ALA A 684 17.48 -34.83 2.21
C ALA A 684 16.21 -35.36 1.50
N THR A 685 15.58 -36.39 2.06
CA THR A 685 14.30 -36.93 1.57
C THR A 685 13.16 -35.97 1.90
N GLU A 686 13.14 -35.47 3.14
CA GLU A 686 12.15 -34.48 3.60
C GLU A 686 12.21 -33.18 2.80
N ALA A 687 13.40 -32.74 2.39
CA ALA A 687 13.58 -31.52 1.60
C ALA A 687 12.80 -31.52 0.27
N VAL A 688 12.49 -32.69 -0.31
CA VAL A 688 11.78 -32.81 -1.59
C VAL A 688 10.41 -33.47 -1.45
N ALA A 689 10.02 -33.85 -0.23
CA ALA A 689 8.75 -34.48 0.07
C ALA A 689 7.63 -33.45 0.08
N ASP A 690 6.50 -33.77 -0.57
CA ASP A 690 5.29 -32.95 -0.60
C ASP A 690 5.47 -31.51 -1.16
N VAL A 691 6.58 -31.25 -1.87
CA VAL A 691 6.88 -29.96 -2.49
C VAL A 691 6.17 -29.87 -3.85
N THR A 692 5.05 -29.16 -3.91
CA THR A 692 4.15 -29.10 -5.08
C THR A 692 3.75 -27.68 -5.50
N ASN A 693 4.01 -26.69 -4.66
CA ASN A 693 3.68 -25.28 -4.88
C ASN A 693 4.62 -24.36 -4.08
N GLU A 694 4.50 -23.05 -4.29
CA GLU A 694 5.34 -22.03 -3.65
C GLU A 694 5.32 -22.08 -2.12
N GLN A 695 4.16 -22.32 -1.50
CA GLN A 695 4.06 -22.41 -0.04
C GLN A 695 4.81 -23.63 0.51
N SER A 696 4.68 -24.80 -0.14
CA SER A 696 5.43 -26.00 0.25
C SER A 696 6.93 -25.90 -0.01
N LEU A 697 7.35 -25.18 -1.07
CA LEU A 697 8.75 -24.89 -1.34
C LEU A 697 9.35 -24.03 -0.20
N LEU A 698 8.67 -22.96 0.19
CA LEU A 698 9.12 -22.10 1.29
C LEU A 698 9.21 -22.89 2.61
N ALA A 699 8.25 -23.77 2.88
CA ALA A 699 8.30 -24.63 4.06
C ALA A 699 9.54 -25.56 4.05
N SER A 700 9.88 -26.15 2.90
CA SER A 700 11.08 -26.97 2.75
C SER A 700 12.38 -26.17 2.96
N GLN A 701 12.46 -24.95 2.42
CA GLN A 701 13.62 -24.06 2.61
C GLN A 701 13.81 -23.71 4.10
N ASN A 702 12.73 -23.34 4.79
CA ASN A 702 12.78 -23.05 6.22
C ASN A 702 13.21 -24.27 7.07
N ALA A 703 12.78 -25.48 6.68
CA ALA A 703 13.21 -26.70 7.35
C ALA A 703 14.73 -26.93 7.17
N THR A 704 15.27 -26.65 5.98
CA THR A 704 16.71 -26.69 5.71
C THR A 704 17.48 -25.71 6.60
N ASP A 705 16.99 -24.48 6.73
CA ASP A 705 17.62 -23.46 7.56
C ASP A 705 17.63 -23.85 9.05
N ALA A 706 16.56 -24.49 9.52
CA ALA A 706 16.46 -24.97 10.89
C ALA A 706 17.51 -26.06 11.22
N LEU A 707 17.83 -26.94 10.27
CA LEU A 707 18.89 -27.95 10.43
C LEU A 707 20.25 -27.30 10.67
N LEU A 708 20.55 -26.21 9.96
CA LEU A 708 21.80 -25.47 10.12
C LEU A 708 21.89 -24.79 11.49
N ALA A 709 20.80 -24.19 11.97
CA ALA A 709 20.73 -23.58 13.29
C ALA A 709 20.94 -24.59 14.44
N SER A 710 20.47 -25.83 14.27
CA SER A 710 20.61 -26.90 15.28
C SER A 710 22.02 -27.49 15.40
N SER A 711 22.88 -27.28 14.39
CA SER A 711 24.22 -27.89 14.29
C SER A 711 25.38 -27.07 14.89
N GLY A 712 25.07 -26.01 15.67
CA GLY A 712 26.05 -25.31 16.51
C GLY A 712 26.76 -24.11 15.87
N ARG A 713 26.27 -23.57 14.76
CA ARG A 713 26.60 -22.19 14.36
C ARG A 713 25.67 -21.22 15.10
N SER A 714 26.26 -20.23 15.78
CA SER A 714 25.53 -19.05 16.20
C SER A 714 24.97 -18.34 14.96
N ALA A 715 23.74 -17.82 15.06
CA ALA A 715 23.04 -17.05 14.02
C ALA A 715 23.74 -15.73 13.61
N SER A 716 25.03 -15.58 13.93
CA SER A 716 25.89 -14.43 13.64
C SER A 716 26.81 -14.63 12.43
N ASP A 717 26.87 -15.84 11.85
CA ASP A 717 27.62 -16.12 10.60
C ASP A 717 26.75 -16.02 9.33
N ILE A 718 25.44 -15.76 9.49
CA ILE A 718 24.50 -15.48 8.40
C ILE A 718 24.34 -13.97 8.34
N SER A 719 24.58 -13.36 7.17
CA SER A 719 24.49 -11.91 7.00
C SER A 719 23.14 -11.39 7.51
N ASP A 720 23.18 -10.31 8.29
CA ASP A 720 22.08 -9.71 9.06
C ASP A 720 20.96 -9.04 8.21
N SER A 721 20.66 -9.61 7.04
CA SER A 721 19.67 -9.10 6.07
C SER A 721 18.45 -10.02 5.85
N GLN A 722 18.34 -11.14 6.57
CA GLN A 722 17.25 -12.12 6.42
C GLN A 722 16.34 -12.30 7.66
N ARG A 723 16.39 -11.39 8.66
CA ARG A 723 15.41 -11.44 9.77
C ARG A 723 14.11 -10.74 9.39
N ILE A 724 13.03 -11.52 9.23
CA ILE A 724 11.64 -11.05 9.30
C ILE A 724 11.13 -11.29 10.75
N PRO A 725 10.23 -10.44 11.30
CA PRO A 725 9.91 -10.42 12.73
C PRO A 725 9.36 -11.74 13.23
N THR A 726 9.82 -12.14 14.42
CA THR A 726 9.33 -13.30 15.15
C THR A 726 7.83 -13.20 15.43
N LEU A 727 7.06 -14.22 15.02
CA LEU A 727 5.67 -14.40 15.44
C LEU A 727 5.57 -14.50 16.98
N PRO A 728 4.56 -13.89 17.61
CA PRO A 728 4.40 -13.92 19.06
C PRO A 728 4.19 -15.36 19.55
N ALA A 729 4.76 -15.67 20.71
CA ALA A 729 4.84 -17.01 21.31
C ALA A 729 3.50 -17.77 21.44
N GLY A 730 2.36 -17.07 21.31
CA GLY A 730 1.02 -17.69 21.28
C GLY A 730 0.74 -18.55 20.03
N ALA A 731 1.36 -18.24 18.89
CA ALA A 731 1.13 -19.00 17.64
C ALA A 731 1.84 -20.36 17.61
N LEU A 732 3.03 -20.46 18.23
CA LEU A 732 3.77 -21.73 18.36
C LEU A 732 3.05 -22.77 19.23
N LEU A 733 2.30 -22.32 20.24
CA LEU A 733 1.52 -23.21 21.12
C LEU A 733 0.28 -23.80 20.41
N MET A 734 -0.32 -23.07 19.47
CA MET A 734 -1.43 -23.60 18.67
C MET A 734 -0.95 -24.62 17.61
N LEU A 735 0.21 -24.41 16.99
CA LEU A 735 0.80 -25.35 16.02
C LEU A 735 1.28 -26.66 16.66
N ALA A 736 1.90 -26.58 17.85
CA ALA A 736 2.25 -27.78 18.63
C ALA A 736 1.00 -28.55 19.10
N GLY A 737 -0.07 -27.84 19.47
CA GLY A 737 -1.36 -28.45 19.82
C GLY A 737 -2.02 -29.15 18.63
N LEU A 738 -1.93 -28.59 17.42
CA LEU A 738 -2.49 -29.17 16.21
C LEU A 738 -1.72 -30.44 15.77
N MET A 739 -0.38 -30.46 15.90
CA MET A 739 0.44 -31.64 15.61
C MET A 739 0.20 -32.79 16.60
N LEU A 740 -0.04 -32.50 17.89
CA LEU A 740 -0.40 -33.51 18.89
C LEU A 740 -1.80 -34.11 18.67
N LEU A 741 -2.77 -33.31 18.19
CA LEU A 741 -4.11 -33.77 17.82
C LEU A 741 -4.12 -34.64 16.55
N LEU A 742 -3.23 -34.34 15.59
CA LEU A 742 -3.02 -35.17 14.40
C LEU A 742 -2.32 -36.50 14.76
N ALA A 743 -1.29 -36.48 15.62
CA ALA A 743 -0.62 -37.68 16.09
C ALA A 743 -1.54 -38.64 16.88
N TRP A 744 -2.52 -38.10 17.64
CA TRP A 744 -3.51 -38.91 18.37
C TRP A 744 -4.60 -39.53 17.46
N ARG A 745 -4.96 -38.86 16.35
CA ARG A 745 -5.87 -39.43 15.34
C ARG A 745 -5.25 -40.56 14.52
N PHE A 746 -3.93 -40.55 14.29
CA PHE A 746 -3.26 -41.62 13.54
C PHE A 746 -2.99 -42.89 14.37
N SER A 747 -2.78 -42.78 15.69
CA SER A 747 -2.56 -43.94 16.57
C SER A 747 -3.85 -44.73 16.86
N SER A 748 -4.99 -44.05 16.90
CA SER A 748 -6.30 -44.66 17.18
C SER A 748 -6.90 -45.43 15.98
N SER A 749 -6.49 -45.12 14.76
CA SER A 749 -6.88 -45.86 13.54
C SER A 749 -6.13 -47.19 13.30
N ARG A 750 -4.99 -47.43 13.96
CA ARG A 750 -4.24 -48.71 13.86
C ARG A 750 -4.65 -49.77 14.90
N ALA A 751 -5.37 -49.40 15.96
CA ALA A 751 -5.74 -50.31 17.06
C ALA A 751 -7.07 -51.08 16.85
N LEU A 752 -7.84 -50.79 15.80
CA LEU A 752 -9.19 -51.35 15.56
C LEU A 752 -9.27 -52.42 14.44
N ARG A 753 -8.12 -52.98 13.99
CA ARG A 753 -8.09 -54.01 12.92
C ARG A 753 -7.42 -55.34 13.26
N SER A 754 -7.16 -55.67 14.53
CA SER A 754 -6.49 -56.94 14.91
C SER A 754 -7.18 -57.84 15.95
N SER A 755 -8.46 -57.66 16.29
CA SER A 755 -9.19 -58.60 17.15
C SER A 755 -10.54 -59.02 16.54
N GLY A 756 -10.51 -60.12 15.78
CA GLY A 756 -11.70 -60.71 15.15
C GLY A 756 -11.46 -62.09 14.55
N ARG A 757 -10.94 -63.04 15.34
CA ARG A 757 -11.04 -64.49 15.09
C ARG A 757 -11.15 -65.24 16.42
N ALA A 758 -12.39 -65.54 16.81
CA ALA A 758 -12.84 -66.78 17.41
C ALA A 758 -14.34 -66.89 17.11
#